data_AF-A0A4Q1EY53-F1
#
_entry.id   AF-A0A4Q1EY53-F1
#
_cell.length_a   1.000
_cell.length_b   1.000
_cell.length_c   1.000
_cell.angle_alpha   90.00
_cell.angle_beta   90.00
_cell.angle_gamma   90.00
#
_symmetry.space_group_name_H-M   'P 1'
#
loop_
_entity.id
_entity.type
_entity.pdbx_description
1 polymer ?
#
loop_
_entity_poly.entity_id
_entity_poly.type
_entity_poly.pdbx_seq_one_letter_code
_entity_poly.pdbx_strand_id
1 'polypeptide(L)'
;MEKFPHLQFLQKVSGKPRLNGGPNNNPITEENKRNRGSHSGNLLNKTTQLKTDWNNELSVREQNGLAPLDADIIPIFLKINPKLINYDFDLKQFGIEIISEEDDGYIIGASLDSFASLDEKINKFLIAEHGGGQIAEFWEIIDGNQWKPDHILSDYLKSIWQSVDESTIYKLEIGVAFDKPLAKAPDPNKQGYVGRLEKHTQELIARDERFLQRQDEFEEFINYYGTITSNLIDLEDSFCCEVEINGKGLKDLVLNYPFVFEVSEVDEIVGVNSESEETEIFEIEIIEPEENAPEIGVIDSGIMEGNKYISSAIISENSKSYIIGDTSTADYVKGGGHGTRVAGAILYPYGISNVSNPYQLPCYIRNLRILNQDNKLTDKLPAQLMQEIIADNEDCRVFNLSVNSCLPSRTKHMSSWAATIDTLINEKNILFLISAGNISISDERGFGINRYIEEGKNYPDYLNEPFCRIANPAQSSFAITVGSINHISFDDDDFKSLGNENTISPFSRIGTGIWGMIKPDVVEYGGGLGISKIGNIVSIKNELSPELVRSTLHGGSAIGNDIVGTSFATPKVSYIVSQLLKLYPEENVNLLRGLVVQGARLPEPYFENPSATSIKHFGYGIPSLERVTKNNEQRITFYNTGNIRAEEGHIYSLKIPEFLRSPAEEYDILIEVTVSYTAKVRRTRQKTKSYLSSWLDWTSSKVGEVFDEFKDYVLKEIENEVTTYDRDFRNAMSSWNWKIKSDKRGEVDGISRTNSTVQKDWTIIKSHELPEDINFAIRGHKGWDKSNSEIPYSLVVSIEILNSNLEIYEAIRIENEIELPV
;
A
#
# COMPACT_ATOMS: atom_id res chain seq x y z
N MET A 1 -14.78 -6.25 33.20
CA MET A 1 -14.54 -7.14 32.05
C MET A 1 -15.64 -6.91 31.03
N GLU A 2 -15.28 -6.74 29.77
CA GLU A 2 -16.27 -6.72 28.68
C GLU A 2 -16.99 -8.07 28.60
N LYS A 3 -18.29 -8.05 28.29
CA LYS A 3 -19.14 -9.25 28.25
C LYS A 3 -18.70 -10.24 27.14
N PHE A 4 -18.09 -9.75 26.06
CA PHE A 4 -17.72 -10.52 24.87
C PHE A 4 -16.41 -10.01 24.22
N PRO A 5 -15.23 -10.24 24.83
CA PRO A 5 -13.96 -9.84 24.23
C PRO A 5 -13.63 -10.65 22.96
N HIS A 6 -12.72 -10.16 22.13
CA HIS A 6 -12.09 -11.02 21.12
C HIS A 6 -11.19 -12.07 21.78
N LEU A 7 -11.10 -13.25 21.18
CA LEU A 7 -10.37 -14.38 21.75
C LEU A 7 -9.03 -14.59 21.05
N GLN A 8 -8.00 -15.03 21.79
CA GLN A 8 -6.72 -15.37 21.18
C GLN A 8 -6.73 -16.80 20.61
N PHE A 9 -6.31 -16.94 19.36
CA PHE A 9 -6.05 -18.22 18.71
C PHE A 9 -4.78 -18.86 19.29
N LEU A 10 -4.84 -20.16 19.58
CA LEU A 10 -3.65 -20.96 19.88
C LEU A 10 -3.06 -21.54 18.60
N GLN A 11 -1.81 -21.19 18.30
CA GLN A 11 -1.05 -21.83 17.23
C GLN A 11 -0.84 -23.32 17.57
N LYS A 12 -1.24 -24.21 16.65
CA LYS A 12 -1.16 -25.66 16.87
C LYS A 12 0.17 -26.24 16.45
N VAL A 13 0.63 -25.91 15.24
CA VAL A 13 1.80 -26.54 14.61
C VAL A 13 2.54 -25.49 13.78
N SER A 14 3.87 -25.58 13.79
CA SER A 14 4.77 -24.88 12.87
C SER A 14 5.61 -25.89 12.08
N GLY A 15 5.92 -25.57 10.82
CA GLY A 15 6.81 -26.39 10.00
C GLY A 15 7.20 -25.70 8.69
N LYS A 16 7.92 -26.41 7.84
CA LYS A 16 8.27 -25.90 6.50
C LYS A 16 7.04 -26.01 5.59
N PRO A 17 6.55 -24.94 4.96
CA PRO A 17 5.36 -24.98 4.15
C PRO A 17 5.61 -25.67 2.82
N ARG A 18 4.57 -26.30 2.30
CA ARG A 18 4.49 -26.83 0.95
C ARG A 18 4.03 -25.71 0.03
N LEU A 19 4.97 -25.17 -0.73
CA LEU A 19 4.74 -24.12 -1.71
C LEU A 19 4.65 -24.73 -3.12
N ASN A 20 3.63 -24.36 -3.89
CA ASN A 20 3.44 -24.87 -5.25
C ASN A 20 4.34 -24.09 -6.22
N GLY A 21 5.42 -24.72 -6.69
CA GLY A 21 6.39 -24.09 -7.58
C GLY A 21 7.51 -25.04 -7.98
N GLY A 22 7.18 -26.12 -8.68
CA GLY A 22 8.20 -26.99 -9.28
C GLY A 22 8.89 -26.31 -10.48
N PRO A 23 10.14 -26.67 -10.81
CA PRO A 23 10.80 -26.19 -12.01
C PRO A 23 10.10 -26.75 -13.25
N ASN A 24 9.10 -26.03 -13.74
CA ASN A 24 8.58 -26.27 -15.08
C ASN A 24 9.55 -25.60 -16.06
N ASN A 25 10.32 -26.44 -16.77
CA ASN A 25 11.25 -26.03 -17.83
C ASN A 25 10.56 -25.08 -18.82
N ASN A 26 11.12 -23.89 -19.01
CA ASN A 26 10.58 -22.94 -19.98
C ASN A 26 11.02 -23.36 -21.40
N PRO A 27 10.11 -23.44 -22.39
CA PRO A 27 10.46 -23.81 -23.76
C PRO A 27 11.58 -22.97 -24.38
N ILE A 28 11.64 -21.66 -24.07
CA ILE A 28 12.69 -20.75 -24.56
C ILE A 28 14.04 -21.13 -23.97
N THR A 29 14.10 -21.32 -22.65
CA THR A 29 15.32 -21.75 -21.95
C THR A 29 15.82 -23.10 -22.49
N GLU A 30 14.93 -24.06 -22.74
CA GLU A 30 15.33 -25.36 -23.30
C GLU A 30 15.80 -25.26 -24.76
N GLU A 31 15.24 -24.35 -25.54
CA GLU A 31 15.75 -24.04 -26.89
C GLU A 31 17.15 -23.43 -26.85
N ASN A 32 17.39 -22.48 -25.95
CA ASN A 32 18.70 -21.86 -25.75
C ASN A 32 19.75 -22.91 -25.34
N LYS A 33 19.37 -23.88 -24.49
CA LYS A 33 20.24 -25.02 -24.12
C LYS A 33 20.56 -25.93 -25.29
N ARG A 34 19.62 -26.14 -26.23
CA ARG A 34 19.81 -26.97 -27.44
C ARG A 34 20.65 -26.24 -28.49
N ASN A 35 20.50 -24.92 -28.62
CA ASN A 35 21.16 -24.10 -29.63
C ASN A 35 22.23 -23.14 -29.07
N ARG A 36 23.10 -23.64 -28.18
CA ARG A 36 24.09 -22.81 -27.45
C ARG A 36 24.95 -21.93 -28.35
N GLY A 37 25.37 -22.46 -29.49
CA GLY A 37 26.21 -21.73 -30.45
C GLY A 37 25.53 -20.48 -30.98
N SER A 38 24.31 -20.62 -31.49
CA SER A 38 23.54 -19.49 -32.02
C SER A 38 23.15 -18.52 -30.92
N HIS A 39 22.73 -19.01 -29.75
CA HIS A 39 22.31 -18.17 -28.63
C HIS A 39 23.47 -17.31 -28.10
N SER A 40 24.61 -17.94 -27.83
CA SER A 40 25.81 -17.25 -27.34
C SER A 40 26.33 -16.24 -28.36
N GLY A 41 26.34 -16.61 -29.65
CA GLY A 41 26.73 -15.70 -30.72
C GLY A 41 25.82 -14.46 -30.81
N ASN A 42 24.51 -14.65 -30.65
CA ASN A 42 23.56 -13.53 -30.64
C ASN A 42 23.81 -12.58 -29.45
N LEU A 43 23.99 -13.12 -28.24
CA LEU A 43 24.27 -12.31 -27.05
C LEU A 43 25.60 -11.56 -27.15
N LEU A 44 26.68 -12.22 -27.58
CA LEU A 44 28.00 -11.60 -27.78
C LEU A 44 27.98 -10.50 -28.85
N ASN A 45 27.23 -10.70 -29.93
CA ASN A 45 27.05 -9.66 -30.94
C ASN A 45 26.35 -8.42 -30.35
N LYS A 46 25.34 -8.63 -29.50
CA LYS A 46 24.63 -7.53 -28.82
C LYS A 46 25.51 -6.81 -27.81
N THR A 47 26.27 -7.52 -26.96
CA THR A 47 27.20 -6.87 -26.02
C THR A 47 28.29 -6.08 -26.75
N THR A 48 28.84 -6.62 -27.85
CA THR A 48 29.83 -5.92 -28.70
C THR A 48 29.26 -4.66 -29.33
N GLN A 49 28.03 -4.74 -29.85
CA GLN A 49 27.33 -3.58 -30.42
C GLN A 49 27.11 -2.48 -29.37
N LEU A 50 26.59 -2.84 -28.19
CA LEU A 50 26.38 -1.89 -27.08
C LEU A 50 27.69 -1.20 -26.64
N LYS A 51 28.80 -1.93 -26.54
CA LYS A 51 30.12 -1.32 -26.24
C LYS A 51 30.54 -0.32 -27.30
N THR A 52 30.32 -0.65 -28.57
CA THR A 52 30.69 0.23 -29.70
C THR A 52 29.84 1.50 -29.68
N ASP A 53 28.53 1.35 -29.49
CA ASP A 53 27.60 2.48 -29.42
C ASP A 53 27.88 3.38 -28.21
N TRP A 54 28.20 2.78 -27.05
CA TRP A 54 28.56 3.52 -25.84
C TRP A 54 29.83 4.35 -26.01
N ASN A 55 30.89 3.77 -26.58
CA ASN A 55 32.13 4.50 -26.85
C ASN A 55 31.94 5.65 -27.85
N ASN A 56 31.10 5.45 -28.86
CA ASN A 56 30.73 6.51 -29.80
C ASN A 56 29.97 7.63 -29.09
N GLU A 57 29.01 7.28 -28.24
CA GLU A 57 28.25 8.26 -27.43
C GLU A 57 29.19 9.06 -26.52
N LEU A 58 30.09 8.42 -25.76
CA LEU A 58 31.08 9.12 -24.92
C LEU A 58 31.94 10.10 -25.73
N SER A 59 32.37 9.72 -26.92
CA SER A 59 33.14 10.59 -27.82
C SER A 59 32.33 11.80 -28.30
N VAL A 60 31.05 11.60 -28.63
CA VAL A 60 30.13 12.68 -29.03
C VAL A 60 29.83 13.61 -27.85
N ARG A 61 29.68 13.06 -26.64
CA ARG A 61 29.45 13.82 -25.41
C ARG A 61 30.60 14.77 -25.10
N GLU A 62 31.84 14.26 -25.16
CA GLU A 62 33.04 15.06 -24.93
C GLU A 62 33.14 16.22 -25.94
N GLN A 63 32.88 15.95 -27.22
CA GLN A 63 32.88 16.99 -28.27
C GLN A 63 31.82 18.07 -28.05
N ASN A 64 30.65 17.69 -27.53
CA ASN A 64 29.52 18.59 -27.31
C ASN A 64 29.50 19.23 -25.92
N GLY A 65 30.50 18.96 -25.07
CA GLY A 65 30.58 19.47 -23.69
C GLY A 65 29.40 19.02 -22.82
N LEU A 66 28.90 17.80 -23.04
CA LEU A 66 27.86 17.19 -22.21
C LEU A 66 28.46 16.66 -20.89
N ALA A 67 27.61 16.34 -19.92
CA ALA A 67 28.04 15.77 -18.65
C ALA A 67 28.90 14.51 -18.86
N PRO A 68 30.05 14.37 -18.17
CA PRO A 68 30.87 13.17 -18.28
C PRO A 68 30.11 11.94 -17.74
N LEU A 69 30.44 10.77 -18.28
CA LEU A 69 29.92 9.47 -17.83
C LEU A 69 31.07 8.47 -17.74
N ASP A 70 30.95 7.49 -16.85
CA ASP A 70 31.94 6.42 -16.71
C ASP A 70 31.91 5.50 -17.94
N ALA A 71 33.09 5.28 -18.52
CA ALA A 71 33.25 4.43 -19.70
C ALA A 71 33.00 2.94 -19.41
N ASP A 72 33.24 2.51 -18.16
CA ASP A 72 33.06 1.12 -17.74
C ASP A 72 31.62 0.78 -17.36
N ILE A 73 30.77 1.81 -17.23
CA ILE A 73 29.37 1.65 -16.82
C ILE A 73 28.45 1.74 -18.04
N ILE A 74 27.95 0.59 -18.50
CA ILE A 74 27.12 0.51 -19.72
C ILE A 74 25.68 0.14 -19.38
N PRO A 75 24.68 0.98 -19.71
CA PRO A 75 23.27 0.64 -19.56
C PRO A 75 22.90 -0.57 -20.44
N ILE A 76 22.10 -1.47 -19.89
CA ILE A 76 21.61 -2.67 -20.58
C ILE A 76 20.14 -2.90 -20.28
N PHE A 77 19.37 -3.27 -21.31
CA PHE A 77 18.00 -3.75 -21.15
C PHE A 77 17.93 -5.20 -21.59
N LEU A 78 17.56 -6.10 -20.68
CA LEU A 78 17.63 -7.54 -20.89
C LEU A 78 16.31 -8.20 -20.55
N LYS A 79 15.94 -9.20 -21.35
CA LYS A 79 14.83 -10.10 -21.08
C LYS A 79 15.37 -11.43 -20.60
N ILE A 80 14.93 -11.85 -19.43
CA ILE A 80 15.26 -13.14 -18.85
C ILE A 80 13.99 -13.97 -18.60
N ASN A 81 14.17 -15.21 -18.21
CA ASN A 81 13.09 -16.02 -17.70
C ASN A 81 12.41 -15.37 -16.48
N PRO A 82 11.14 -14.96 -16.56
CA PRO A 82 10.44 -14.27 -15.45
C PRO A 82 10.36 -15.12 -14.18
N LYS A 83 10.45 -16.45 -14.29
CA LYS A 83 10.47 -17.34 -13.12
C LYS A 83 11.77 -17.25 -12.34
N LEU A 84 12.85 -16.78 -12.95
CA LEU A 84 14.09 -16.51 -12.23
C LEU A 84 13.94 -15.34 -11.29
N ILE A 85 13.11 -14.34 -11.62
CA ILE A 85 12.86 -13.16 -10.79
C ILE A 85 12.08 -13.60 -9.54
N ASN A 86 12.84 -14.19 -8.62
CA ASN A 86 12.45 -14.78 -7.36
C ASN A 86 13.61 -14.56 -6.36
N TYR A 87 13.53 -15.28 -5.23
CA TYR A 87 14.31 -15.05 -4.01
C TYR A 87 15.84 -14.92 -4.13
N ASP A 88 16.48 -15.52 -5.14
CA ASP A 88 17.95 -15.51 -5.27
C ASP A 88 18.48 -14.79 -6.50
N PHE A 89 17.60 -14.10 -7.24
CA PHE A 89 18.02 -13.46 -8.48
C PHE A 89 18.83 -12.20 -8.22
N ASP A 90 20.11 -12.27 -8.54
CA ASP A 90 20.96 -11.11 -8.77
C ASP A 90 21.84 -11.34 -9.99
N LEU A 91 22.33 -10.23 -10.54
CA LEU A 91 23.18 -10.21 -11.72
C LEU A 91 24.64 -9.85 -11.41
N LYS A 92 25.02 -9.81 -10.12
CA LYS A 92 26.36 -9.39 -9.68
C LYS A 92 27.47 -10.26 -10.27
N GLN A 93 27.24 -11.57 -10.39
CA GLN A 93 28.21 -12.49 -11.01
C GLN A 93 28.39 -12.32 -12.53
N PHE A 94 27.50 -11.53 -13.16
CA PHE A 94 27.59 -11.14 -14.57
C PHE A 94 28.09 -9.70 -14.72
N GLY A 95 28.54 -9.07 -13.62
CA GLY A 95 28.99 -7.67 -13.63
C GLY A 95 27.87 -6.66 -13.80
N ILE A 96 26.59 -7.05 -13.61
CA ILE A 96 25.44 -6.17 -13.83
C ILE A 96 24.75 -5.83 -12.52
N GLU A 97 24.59 -4.53 -12.26
CA GLU A 97 23.70 -3.97 -11.24
C GLU A 97 22.28 -3.89 -11.80
N ILE A 98 21.29 -4.36 -11.03
CA ILE A 98 19.89 -4.27 -11.41
C ILE A 98 19.39 -2.88 -11.01
N ILE A 99 18.90 -2.12 -11.98
CA ILE A 99 18.38 -0.76 -11.81
C ILE A 99 16.86 -0.79 -11.62
N SER A 100 16.17 -1.61 -12.41
CA SER A 100 14.72 -1.84 -12.30
C SER A 100 14.34 -3.24 -12.74
N GLU A 101 13.39 -3.85 -12.02
CA GLU A 101 12.71 -5.08 -12.44
C GLU A 101 11.34 -4.73 -13.05
N GLU A 102 11.25 -4.91 -14.36
CA GLU A 102 10.05 -4.66 -15.14
C GLU A 102 9.16 -5.92 -15.23
N ASP A 103 7.96 -5.76 -15.78
CA ASP A 103 7.07 -6.87 -16.06
C ASP A 103 7.66 -7.93 -17.01
N ASP A 104 7.11 -9.14 -16.99
CA ASP A 104 7.44 -10.22 -17.94
C ASP A 104 8.93 -10.53 -18.16
N GLY A 105 9.74 -10.37 -17.11
CA GLY A 105 11.15 -10.78 -17.12
C GLY A 105 12.10 -9.75 -17.70
N TYR A 106 11.62 -8.53 -17.97
CA TYR A 106 12.45 -7.43 -18.42
C TYR A 106 13.21 -6.80 -17.24
N ILE A 107 14.47 -6.45 -17.46
CA ILE A 107 15.35 -5.87 -16.44
C ILE A 107 16.12 -4.73 -17.07
N ILE A 108 16.05 -3.56 -16.44
CA ILE A 108 16.97 -2.46 -16.68
C ILE A 108 18.17 -2.68 -15.76
N GLY A 109 19.36 -2.75 -16.34
CA GLY A 109 20.60 -2.96 -15.63
C GLY A 109 21.69 -2.00 -16.08
N ALA A 110 22.77 -1.94 -15.30
CA ALA A 110 24.02 -1.30 -15.69
C ALA A 110 25.16 -2.31 -15.51
N SER A 111 25.89 -2.62 -16.57
CA SER A 111 27.15 -3.35 -16.43
C SER A 111 28.18 -2.41 -15.82
N LEU A 112 28.89 -2.87 -14.79
CA LEU A 112 29.91 -2.10 -14.06
C LEU A 112 31.33 -2.44 -14.51
N ASP A 113 31.47 -3.28 -15.54
CA ASP A 113 32.73 -3.86 -15.99
C ASP A 113 32.82 -3.99 -17.52
N SER A 114 32.15 -3.10 -18.25
CA SER A 114 32.13 -3.13 -19.72
C SER A 114 31.75 -4.52 -20.29
N PHE A 115 30.78 -5.19 -19.67
CA PHE A 115 30.31 -6.56 -19.91
C PHE A 115 31.36 -7.68 -19.80
N ALA A 116 32.54 -7.43 -19.20
CA ALA A 116 33.61 -8.42 -19.13
C ALA A 116 33.15 -9.73 -18.45
N SER A 117 32.48 -9.63 -17.30
CA SER A 117 31.95 -10.79 -16.58
C SER A 117 30.84 -11.50 -17.34
N LEU A 118 29.94 -10.75 -18.00
CA LEU A 118 28.86 -11.34 -18.81
C LEU A 118 29.43 -12.10 -20.01
N ASP A 119 30.36 -11.50 -20.76
CA ASP A 119 31.00 -12.13 -21.93
C ASP A 119 31.77 -13.40 -21.53
N GLU A 120 32.44 -13.40 -20.38
CA GLU A 120 33.10 -14.61 -19.84
C GLU A 120 32.07 -15.75 -19.62
N LYS A 121 30.92 -15.44 -19.01
CA LYS A 121 29.86 -16.41 -18.74
C LYS A 121 29.19 -16.92 -20.01
N ILE A 122 28.99 -16.06 -21.01
CA ILE A 122 28.48 -16.44 -22.33
C ILE A 122 29.46 -17.39 -23.03
N ASN A 123 30.77 -17.11 -22.98
CA ASN A 123 31.79 -18.00 -23.54
C ASN A 123 31.83 -19.36 -22.84
N LYS A 124 31.72 -19.40 -21.50
CA LYS A 124 31.58 -20.65 -20.74
C LYS A 124 30.35 -21.45 -21.16
N PHE A 125 29.22 -20.79 -21.41
CA PHE A 125 28.01 -21.43 -21.90
C PHE A 125 28.20 -22.05 -23.30
N LEU A 126 28.87 -21.32 -24.20
CA LEU A 126 29.17 -21.76 -25.57
C LEU A 126 29.94 -23.09 -25.60
N ILE A 127 30.96 -23.24 -24.75
CA ILE A 127 31.79 -24.45 -24.69
C ILE A 127 31.32 -25.50 -23.67
N ALA A 128 30.13 -25.31 -23.09
CA ALA A 128 29.54 -26.21 -22.08
C ALA A 128 30.35 -26.35 -20.78
N GLU A 129 31.09 -25.30 -20.39
CA GLU A 129 31.88 -25.28 -19.16
C GLU A 129 31.02 -25.02 -17.92
N HIS A 130 31.50 -25.48 -16.77
CA HIS A 130 30.87 -25.20 -15.48
C HIS A 130 30.75 -23.69 -15.23
N GLY A 131 29.60 -23.26 -14.69
CA GLY A 131 29.33 -21.85 -14.41
C GLY A 131 28.74 -21.03 -15.58
N GLY A 132 28.57 -21.61 -16.77
CA GLY A 132 27.89 -20.95 -17.91
C GLY A 132 26.39 -21.26 -18.06
N GLY A 133 25.87 -22.27 -17.36
CA GLY A 133 24.52 -22.81 -17.59
C GLY A 133 23.36 -21.82 -17.44
N GLN A 134 23.53 -20.76 -16.64
CA GLN A 134 22.50 -19.74 -16.40
C GLN A 134 22.26 -18.83 -17.60
N ILE A 135 23.19 -18.75 -18.57
CA ILE A 135 23.02 -17.96 -19.80
C ILE A 135 21.83 -18.45 -20.64
N ALA A 136 21.42 -19.71 -20.50
CA ALA A 136 20.20 -20.20 -21.15
C ALA A 136 18.93 -19.45 -20.71
N GLU A 137 18.95 -18.87 -19.52
CA GLU A 137 17.82 -18.13 -18.95
C GLU A 137 17.81 -16.65 -19.36
N PHE A 138 18.89 -16.16 -19.97
CA PHE A 138 18.96 -14.84 -20.60
C PHE A 138 18.39 -15.03 -22.00
N TRP A 139 17.18 -14.53 -22.21
CA TRP A 139 16.47 -14.76 -23.47
C TRP A 139 16.91 -13.77 -24.53
N GLU A 140 17.10 -12.50 -24.17
CA GLU A 140 17.40 -11.44 -25.13
C GLU A 140 18.09 -10.24 -24.47
N ILE A 141 18.94 -9.55 -25.23
CA ILE A 141 19.40 -8.19 -24.93
C ILE A 141 18.73 -7.27 -25.94
N ILE A 142 17.95 -6.32 -25.44
CA ILE A 142 17.22 -5.35 -26.26
C ILE A 142 18.17 -4.24 -26.65
N ASP A 143 18.18 -3.92 -27.95
CA ASP A 143 18.97 -2.86 -28.54
C ASP A 143 18.18 -1.56 -28.71
N GLY A 144 18.93 -0.48 -28.99
CA GLY A 144 18.40 0.87 -29.14
C GLY A 144 18.09 1.54 -27.79
N ASN A 145 17.65 2.80 -27.87
CA ASN A 145 17.36 3.63 -26.70
C ASN A 145 15.87 3.98 -26.54
N GLN A 146 14.98 3.44 -27.40
CA GLN A 146 13.55 3.75 -27.32
C GLN A 146 12.89 3.23 -26.06
N TRP A 147 13.39 2.10 -25.52
CA TRP A 147 12.89 1.55 -24.26
C TRP A 147 13.13 2.50 -23.07
N LYS A 148 14.14 3.38 -23.11
CA LYS A 148 14.47 4.29 -22.00
C LYS A 148 13.30 5.22 -21.64
N PRO A 149 12.80 6.09 -22.54
CA PRO A 149 11.61 6.90 -22.24
C PRO A 149 10.37 6.05 -21.99
N ASP A 150 10.26 4.86 -22.59
CA ASP A 150 9.10 3.99 -22.38
C ASP A 150 9.00 3.46 -20.94
N HIS A 151 10.14 3.17 -20.30
CA HIS A 151 10.21 2.57 -18.97
C HIS A 151 10.51 3.58 -17.87
N ILE A 152 11.38 4.57 -18.11
CA ILE A 152 11.85 5.54 -17.10
C ILE A 152 10.84 6.68 -16.86
N LEU A 153 10.13 7.14 -17.89
CA LEU A 153 9.22 8.28 -17.76
C LEU A 153 7.85 7.90 -17.19
N SER A 154 7.26 8.85 -16.46
CA SER A 154 5.83 8.89 -16.17
C SER A 154 5.00 8.99 -17.46
N ASP A 155 3.72 8.61 -17.39
CA ASP A 155 2.84 8.59 -18.57
C ASP A 155 2.69 9.97 -19.23
N TYR A 156 2.64 11.06 -18.44
CA TYR A 156 2.53 12.41 -18.98
C TYR A 156 3.84 12.86 -19.63
N LEU A 157 4.99 12.77 -18.95
CA LEU A 157 6.28 13.12 -19.57
C LEU A 157 6.54 12.31 -20.85
N LYS A 158 6.18 11.02 -20.85
CA LYS A 158 6.23 10.17 -22.05
C LYS A 158 5.36 10.72 -23.18
N SER A 159 4.14 11.18 -22.87
CA SER A 159 3.22 11.75 -23.86
C SER A 159 3.77 13.02 -24.53
N ILE A 160 4.56 13.81 -23.82
CA ILE A 160 5.17 15.05 -24.35
C ILE A 160 6.63 14.88 -24.79
N TRP A 161 7.20 13.68 -24.68
CA TRP A 161 8.63 13.41 -24.87
C TRP A 161 9.19 13.95 -26.19
N GLN A 162 8.46 13.77 -27.29
CA GLN A 162 8.87 14.25 -28.63
C GLN A 162 8.82 15.77 -28.78
N SER A 163 8.06 16.45 -27.91
CA SER A 163 7.87 17.90 -27.90
C SER A 163 8.62 18.61 -26.78
N VAL A 164 9.47 17.92 -26.03
CA VAL A 164 10.30 18.53 -24.96
C VAL A 164 11.23 19.58 -25.58
N ASP A 165 10.97 20.84 -25.23
CA ASP A 165 11.84 21.98 -25.55
C ASP A 165 13.09 21.91 -24.69
N GLU A 166 14.26 21.92 -25.35
CA GLU A 166 15.58 21.78 -24.72
C GLU A 166 15.96 22.96 -23.82
N SER A 167 15.34 24.12 -24.01
CA SER A 167 15.61 25.35 -23.26
C SER A 167 14.71 25.56 -22.05
N THR A 168 13.53 24.91 -22.04
CA THR A 168 12.57 25.01 -20.94
C THR A 168 13.09 24.31 -19.69
N ILE A 169 12.89 24.94 -18.52
CA ILE A 169 13.19 24.35 -17.22
C ILE A 169 12.00 23.52 -16.77
N TYR A 170 12.26 22.26 -16.40
CA TYR A 170 11.30 21.32 -15.87
C TYR A 170 11.60 21.07 -14.40
N LYS A 171 10.55 21.04 -13.58
CA LYS A 171 10.61 20.63 -12.17
C LYS A 171 10.23 19.16 -12.08
N LEU A 172 11.17 18.32 -11.66
CA LEU A 172 11.03 16.87 -11.76
C LEU A 172 11.43 16.17 -10.46
N GLU A 173 10.76 15.08 -10.11
CA GLU A 173 11.23 14.10 -9.14
C GLU A 173 11.94 12.96 -9.87
N ILE A 174 13.17 12.66 -9.42
CA ILE A 174 14.07 11.67 -10.01
C ILE A 174 14.29 10.52 -9.02
N GLY A 175 14.19 9.28 -9.50
CA GLY A 175 14.58 8.06 -8.78
C GLY A 175 15.85 7.46 -9.36
N VAL A 176 16.88 7.34 -8.53
CA VAL A 176 18.18 6.74 -8.88
C VAL A 176 18.35 5.45 -8.10
N ALA A 177 18.59 4.35 -8.80
CA ALA A 177 18.79 3.04 -8.19
C ALA A 177 20.15 2.97 -7.51
N PHE A 178 20.20 2.19 -6.44
CA PHE A 178 21.43 1.88 -5.74
C PHE A 178 21.44 0.43 -5.28
N ASP A 179 22.63 -0.09 -4.99
CA ASP A 179 22.85 -1.49 -4.62
C ASP A 179 21.82 -2.01 -3.59
N LYS A 180 21.58 -3.32 -3.62
CA LYS A 180 20.59 -3.98 -2.79
C LYS A 180 20.82 -3.70 -1.29
N PRO A 181 19.73 -3.56 -0.50
CA PRO A 181 19.79 -3.46 0.95
C PRO A 181 20.64 -4.57 1.57
N LEU A 182 21.43 -4.21 2.58
CA LEU A 182 22.21 -5.18 3.35
C LEU A 182 21.27 -6.05 4.21
N ALA A 183 21.71 -7.29 4.44
CA ALA A 183 21.07 -8.17 5.39
C ALA A 183 21.09 -7.56 6.80
N LYS A 184 20.17 -7.98 7.68
CA LYS A 184 20.19 -7.58 9.10
C LYS A 184 21.54 -7.87 9.76
N ALA A 185 21.87 -7.05 10.75
CA ALA A 185 23.04 -7.26 11.59
C ALA A 185 23.05 -8.70 12.15
N PRO A 186 24.24 -9.33 12.26
CA PRO A 186 24.35 -10.68 12.77
C PRO A 186 23.74 -10.82 14.17
N ASP A 187 23.03 -11.92 14.40
CA ASP A 187 22.45 -12.24 15.70
C ASP A 187 23.55 -12.48 16.76
N PRO A 188 23.55 -11.75 17.90
CA PRO A 188 24.51 -11.93 18.99
C PRO A 188 24.58 -13.34 19.55
N ASN A 189 23.49 -14.11 19.45
CA ASN A 189 23.40 -15.46 20.00
C ASN A 189 24.01 -16.54 19.08
N LYS A 190 24.45 -16.18 17.87
CA LYS A 190 25.01 -17.14 16.90
C LYS A 190 26.54 -17.24 16.99
N GLN A 191 27.06 -18.45 16.88
CA GLN A 191 28.50 -18.75 16.99
C GLN A 191 29.37 -17.94 16.01
N GLY A 192 30.45 -17.30 16.47
CA GLY A 192 31.28 -16.47 15.59
C GLY A 192 30.65 -15.10 15.26
N TYR A 193 29.74 -14.63 16.11
CA TYR A 193 29.14 -13.29 16.05
C TYR A 193 30.17 -12.19 15.80
N VAL A 194 31.28 -12.15 16.55
CA VAL A 194 32.29 -11.07 16.45
C VAL A 194 32.83 -10.92 15.02
N GLY A 195 33.28 -12.02 14.40
CA GLY A 195 33.80 -11.98 13.03
C GLY A 195 32.72 -11.71 11.98
N ARG A 196 31.48 -12.18 12.22
CA ARG A 196 30.34 -11.85 11.34
C ARG A 196 29.95 -10.38 11.44
N LEU A 197 29.99 -9.82 12.65
CA LEU A 197 29.70 -8.41 12.91
C LEU A 197 30.75 -7.53 12.25
N GLU A 198 32.04 -7.85 12.43
CA GLU A 198 33.14 -7.12 11.79
C GLU A 198 32.99 -7.12 10.26
N LYS A 199 32.69 -8.27 9.67
CA LYS A 199 32.42 -8.37 8.23
C LYS A 199 31.20 -7.55 7.81
N HIS A 200 30.10 -7.62 8.56
CA HIS A 200 28.90 -6.86 8.27
C HIS A 200 29.14 -5.34 8.38
N THR A 201 29.89 -4.89 9.38
CA THR A 201 30.29 -3.49 9.53
C THR A 201 31.17 -3.03 8.38
N GLN A 202 32.12 -3.85 7.92
CA GLN A 202 32.93 -3.54 6.72
C GLN A 202 32.08 -3.45 5.46
N GLU A 203 31.12 -4.38 5.28
CA GLU A 203 30.16 -4.35 4.16
C GLU A 203 29.27 -3.10 4.21
N LEU A 204 28.84 -2.66 5.41
CA LEU A 204 28.08 -1.44 5.63
C LEU A 204 28.89 -0.19 5.25
N ILE A 205 30.10 -0.04 5.78
CA ILE A 205 30.98 1.09 5.46
C ILE A 205 31.26 1.15 3.95
N ALA A 206 31.62 0.02 3.32
CA ALA A 206 31.90 -0.03 1.90
C ALA A 206 30.67 0.20 1.01
N ARG A 207 29.46 0.00 1.56
CA ARG A 207 28.21 0.33 0.88
C ARG A 207 27.94 1.83 1.02
N ASP A 208 28.07 2.39 2.21
CA ASP A 208 27.82 3.81 2.49
C ASP A 208 28.79 4.71 1.70
N GLU A 209 30.07 4.32 1.61
CA GLU A 209 31.05 5.01 0.76
C GLU A 209 30.64 5.01 -0.73
N ARG A 210 30.16 3.87 -1.24
CA ARG A 210 29.65 3.77 -2.62
C ARG A 210 28.36 4.55 -2.83
N PHE A 211 27.52 4.64 -1.81
CA PHE A 211 26.28 5.40 -1.86
C PHE A 211 26.56 6.89 -1.99
N LEU A 212 27.46 7.41 -1.15
CA LEU A 212 27.94 8.79 -1.23
C LEU A 212 28.58 9.06 -2.60
N GLN A 213 29.43 8.17 -3.09
CA GLN A 213 30.01 8.30 -4.42
C GLN A 213 28.93 8.39 -5.52
N ARG A 214 27.90 7.55 -5.48
CA ARG A 214 26.78 7.58 -6.44
C ARG A 214 26.00 8.91 -6.36
N GLN A 215 25.82 9.46 -5.16
CA GLN A 215 25.18 10.75 -4.95
C GLN A 215 26.01 11.89 -5.53
N ASP A 216 27.32 11.90 -5.27
CA ASP A 216 28.26 12.90 -5.80
C ASP A 216 28.27 12.86 -7.34
N GLU A 217 28.39 11.66 -7.95
CA GLU A 217 28.36 11.48 -9.40
C GLU A 217 27.03 11.95 -10.03
N PHE A 218 25.91 11.70 -9.34
CA PHE A 218 24.60 12.18 -9.79
C PHE A 218 24.48 13.71 -9.68
N GLU A 219 24.92 14.30 -8.57
CA GLU A 219 24.89 15.74 -8.36
C GLU A 219 25.77 16.47 -9.39
N GLU A 220 26.97 15.96 -9.65
CA GLU A 220 27.83 16.46 -10.73
C GLU A 220 27.13 16.40 -12.09
N PHE A 221 26.46 15.29 -12.42
CA PHE A 221 25.70 15.16 -13.65
C PHE A 221 24.56 16.19 -13.76
N ILE A 222 23.77 16.39 -12.70
CA ILE A 222 22.66 17.34 -12.70
C ILE A 222 23.15 18.79 -12.82
N ASN A 223 24.26 19.13 -12.15
CA ASN A 223 24.83 20.48 -12.15
C ASN A 223 25.30 20.96 -13.52
N TYR A 224 25.49 20.06 -14.50
CA TYR A 224 25.73 20.45 -15.90
C TYR A 224 24.51 21.08 -16.58
N TYR A 225 23.30 20.77 -16.11
CA TYR A 225 22.05 21.10 -16.79
C TYR A 225 21.06 21.89 -15.95
N GLY A 226 21.25 21.90 -14.63
CA GLY A 226 20.28 22.40 -13.67
C GLY A 226 20.80 22.33 -12.24
N THR A 227 19.89 22.16 -11.29
CA THR A 227 20.20 22.09 -9.85
C THR A 227 19.26 21.15 -9.12
N ILE A 228 19.75 20.49 -8.08
CA ILE A 228 18.91 19.74 -7.14
C ILE A 228 18.22 20.75 -6.19
N THR A 229 16.90 20.64 -6.01
CA THR A 229 16.09 21.60 -5.24
C THR A 229 15.62 21.06 -3.90
N SER A 230 15.98 19.82 -3.55
CA SER A 230 15.61 19.13 -2.31
C SER A 230 16.76 18.30 -1.76
N ASN A 231 16.60 17.72 -0.57
CA ASN A 231 17.57 16.75 -0.07
C ASN A 231 17.45 15.41 -0.82
N LEU A 232 18.57 14.67 -0.89
CA LEU A 232 18.58 13.30 -1.38
C LEU A 232 18.03 12.36 -0.30
N ILE A 233 16.92 11.68 -0.60
CA ILE A 233 16.25 10.76 0.33
C ILE A 233 16.65 9.33 0.03
N ASP A 234 17.31 8.68 0.98
CA ASP A 234 17.66 7.25 0.92
C ASP A 234 16.40 6.38 1.18
N LEU A 235 16.18 5.41 0.29
CA LEU A 235 15.10 4.44 0.32
C LEU A 235 15.65 2.99 0.34
N GLU A 236 16.84 2.80 0.92
CA GLU A 236 17.66 1.58 0.99
C GLU A 236 18.18 1.04 -0.35
N ASP A 237 17.34 0.90 -1.38
CA ASP A 237 17.69 0.35 -2.71
C ASP A 237 17.73 1.42 -3.81
N SER A 238 17.50 2.66 -3.43
CA SER A 238 17.45 3.81 -4.31
C SER A 238 17.54 5.09 -3.48
N PHE A 239 17.76 6.20 -4.14
CA PHE A 239 17.47 7.51 -3.57
C PHE A 239 16.61 8.33 -4.53
N CYS A 240 15.95 9.35 -3.98
CA CYS A 240 15.16 10.28 -4.76
C CYS A 240 15.40 11.73 -4.36
N CYS A 241 15.14 12.64 -5.30
CA CYS A 241 15.18 14.07 -5.09
C CYS A 241 14.38 14.80 -6.17
N GLU A 242 13.98 16.02 -5.86
CA GLU A 242 13.50 17.01 -6.81
C GLU A 242 14.65 17.80 -7.44
N VAL A 243 14.54 18.08 -8.73
CA VAL A 243 15.49 18.86 -9.53
C VAL A 243 14.77 19.89 -10.39
N GLU A 244 15.44 21.00 -10.67
CA GLU A 244 15.13 21.92 -11.76
C GLU A 244 16.17 21.72 -12.87
N ILE A 245 15.73 21.19 -14.02
CA ILE A 245 16.64 20.82 -15.13
C ILE A 245 16.10 21.31 -16.46
N ASN A 246 16.97 21.76 -17.37
CA ASN A 246 16.54 22.12 -18.71
C ASN A 246 16.19 20.88 -19.55
N GLY A 247 15.41 21.06 -20.62
CA GLY A 247 14.97 19.94 -21.46
C GLY A 247 16.10 19.16 -22.13
N LYS A 248 17.26 19.79 -22.38
CA LYS A 248 18.47 19.09 -22.85
C LYS A 248 18.98 18.11 -21.81
N GLY A 249 19.05 18.54 -20.55
CA GLY A 249 19.43 17.70 -19.42
C GLY A 249 18.42 16.61 -19.12
N LEU A 250 17.12 16.89 -19.22
CA LEU A 250 16.07 15.86 -19.13
C LEU A 250 16.28 14.76 -20.18
N LYS A 251 16.51 15.15 -21.44
CA LYS A 251 16.81 14.18 -22.50
C LYS A 251 18.04 13.34 -22.19
N ASP A 252 19.09 14.01 -21.73
CA ASP A 252 20.35 13.34 -21.43
C ASP A 252 20.26 12.38 -20.23
N LEU A 253 19.59 12.81 -19.16
CA LEU A 253 19.35 12.01 -17.97
C LEU A 253 18.67 10.68 -18.33
N VAL A 254 17.55 10.75 -19.05
CA VAL A 254 16.75 9.56 -19.42
C VAL A 254 17.51 8.68 -20.41
N LEU A 255 18.21 9.27 -21.38
CA LEU A 255 18.85 8.51 -22.46
C LEU A 255 20.21 7.95 -22.08
N ASN A 256 20.92 8.54 -21.12
CA ASN A 256 22.34 8.23 -20.92
C ASN A 256 22.75 7.99 -19.46
N TYR A 257 22.11 8.59 -18.46
CA TYR A 257 22.52 8.34 -17.07
C TYR A 257 22.21 6.88 -16.66
N PRO A 258 23.20 6.06 -16.27
CA PRO A 258 23.00 4.61 -16.16
C PRO A 258 22.07 4.15 -15.03
N PHE A 259 21.93 4.95 -13.98
CA PHE A 259 21.30 4.54 -12.72
C PHE A 259 19.89 5.10 -12.51
N VAL A 260 19.38 5.94 -13.43
CA VAL A 260 18.01 6.45 -13.32
C VAL A 260 17.02 5.36 -13.74
N PHE A 261 16.01 5.13 -12.90
CA PHE A 261 14.92 4.21 -13.21
C PHE A 261 13.56 4.90 -13.27
N GLU A 262 13.44 6.10 -12.71
CA GLU A 262 12.18 6.85 -12.71
C GLU A 262 12.45 8.35 -12.85
N VAL A 263 11.73 9.00 -13.78
CA VAL A 263 11.71 10.45 -13.96
C VAL A 263 10.28 10.91 -14.14
N SER A 264 9.93 11.96 -13.42
CA SER A 264 8.54 12.34 -13.28
C SER A 264 8.33 13.77 -12.83
N GLU A 265 7.10 14.23 -12.94
CA GLU A 265 6.65 15.52 -12.45
C GLU A 265 6.62 15.53 -10.92
N VAL A 266 6.92 16.69 -10.31
CA VAL A 266 6.71 16.92 -8.88
C VAL A 266 5.23 16.86 -8.56
N ASP A 267 4.87 16.19 -7.46
CA ASP A 267 3.48 16.13 -7.02
C ASP A 267 2.97 17.48 -6.55
N GLU A 268 1.90 17.96 -7.19
CA GLU A 268 1.15 19.10 -6.69
C GLU A 268 0.12 18.62 -5.67
N ILE A 269 0.39 18.94 -4.40
CA ILE A 269 -0.53 18.70 -3.28
C ILE A 269 -1.43 19.92 -3.12
N VAL A 270 -2.73 19.72 -3.30
CA VAL A 270 -3.76 20.75 -3.16
C VAL A 270 -4.91 20.18 -2.37
N GLY A 271 -5.27 20.81 -1.24
CA GLY A 271 -6.44 20.43 -0.48
C GLY A 271 -7.74 21.04 -1.02
N VAL A 272 -8.88 20.57 -0.51
CA VAL A 272 -10.21 21.03 -0.96
C VAL A 272 -10.57 22.33 -0.24
N ASN A 273 -10.98 23.36 -0.99
CA ASN A 273 -11.46 24.64 -0.46
C ASN A 273 -12.96 24.81 -0.72
N SER A 274 -13.65 25.52 0.17
CA SER A 274 -15.06 25.90 0.01
C SER A 274 -15.30 27.33 0.52
N GLU A 275 -16.32 27.99 -0.01
CA GLU A 275 -16.91 29.21 0.55
C GLU A 275 -18.27 28.84 1.16
N SER A 276 -18.65 29.42 2.30
CA SER A 276 -19.94 29.06 2.93
C SER A 276 -20.55 30.07 3.89
N GLU A 277 -21.86 29.88 4.06
CA GLU A 277 -22.83 30.58 4.92
C GLU A 277 -23.04 29.87 6.28
N GLU A 278 -23.84 30.51 7.16
CA GLU A 278 -23.95 30.29 8.61
C GLU A 278 -24.82 29.09 9.03
N THR A 279 -24.39 28.37 10.08
CA THR A 279 -25.20 27.40 10.86
C THR A 279 -25.04 27.68 12.37
N GLU A 280 -26.04 27.33 13.17
CA GLU A 280 -26.16 27.62 14.61
C GLU A 280 -25.03 27.03 15.51
N ILE A 281 -24.85 27.65 16.68
CA ILE A 281 -23.95 27.18 17.74
C ILE A 281 -24.68 26.15 18.60
N PHE A 282 -24.19 24.91 18.66
CA PHE A 282 -24.69 23.90 19.59
C PHE A 282 -24.08 24.08 20.99
N GLU A 283 -24.92 24.10 22.02
CA GLU A 283 -24.51 24.08 23.43
C GLU A 283 -24.44 22.62 23.92
N ILE A 284 -23.22 22.10 24.05
CA ILE A 284 -22.93 20.77 24.57
C ILE A 284 -21.82 20.85 25.62
N GLU A 285 -21.96 20.08 26.69
CA GLU A 285 -20.90 19.90 27.68
C GLU A 285 -19.90 18.85 27.19
N ILE A 286 -18.64 19.27 27.04
CA ILE A 286 -17.56 18.44 26.53
C ILE A 286 -16.69 18.00 27.68
N ILE A 287 -16.51 16.69 27.78
CA ILE A 287 -15.60 16.04 28.73
C ILE A 287 -14.34 15.66 27.96
N GLU A 288 -13.19 15.97 28.55
CA GLU A 288 -11.87 15.61 28.01
C GLU A 288 -11.73 14.08 27.81
N PRO A 289 -10.83 13.64 26.91
CA PRO A 289 -10.52 12.22 26.80
C PRO A 289 -10.04 11.65 28.14
N GLU A 290 -10.22 10.35 28.35
CA GLU A 290 -9.62 9.67 29.51
C GLU A 290 -8.10 9.88 29.54
N GLU A 291 -7.49 9.90 30.72
CA GLU A 291 -6.05 10.17 30.88
C GLU A 291 -5.16 9.23 30.05
N ASN A 292 -5.58 7.98 29.87
CA ASN A 292 -4.91 6.95 29.08
C ASN A 292 -5.50 6.79 27.66
N ALA A 293 -6.33 7.73 27.21
CA ALA A 293 -6.86 7.70 25.85
C ALA A 293 -5.72 7.84 24.84
N PRO A 294 -5.81 7.15 23.68
CA PRO A 294 -4.77 7.24 22.67
C PRO A 294 -4.74 8.64 22.04
N GLU A 295 -3.59 8.99 21.48
CA GLU A 295 -3.39 10.23 20.74
C GLU A 295 -3.22 9.91 19.24
N ILE A 296 -3.95 10.64 18.39
CA ILE A 296 -3.89 10.51 16.92
C ILE A 296 -3.18 11.71 16.32
N GLY A 297 -2.11 11.47 15.56
CA GLY A 297 -1.41 12.50 14.80
C GLY A 297 -2.19 12.92 13.56
N VAL A 298 -2.57 14.20 13.47
CA VAL A 298 -3.25 14.76 12.29
C VAL A 298 -2.24 15.56 11.48
N ILE A 299 -1.84 15.01 10.33
CA ILE A 299 -0.89 15.63 9.40
C ILE A 299 -1.71 16.40 8.34
N ASP A 300 -1.84 17.72 8.51
CA ASP A 300 -2.78 18.53 7.73
C ASP A 300 -2.43 20.04 7.70
N SER A 301 -3.39 20.96 7.48
CA SER A 301 -3.20 22.42 7.38
C SER A 301 -3.04 23.15 8.72
N GLY A 302 -3.02 22.40 9.82
CA GLY A 302 -3.08 22.92 11.19
C GLY A 302 -4.46 22.75 11.80
N ILE A 303 -4.59 23.11 13.07
CA ILE A 303 -5.84 23.02 13.83
C ILE A 303 -6.03 24.33 14.60
N MET A 304 -7.26 24.84 14.63
CA MET A 304 -7.63 25.87 15.59
C MET A 304 -7.74 25.24 17.00
N GLU A 305 -6.62 25.06 17.69
CA GLU A 305 -6.56 24.36 18.98
C GLU A 305 -7.48 24.99 20.04
N GLY A 306 -7.68 26.31 20.01
CA GLY A 306 -8.60 27.02 20.90
C GLY A 306 -10.09 26.88 20.55
N ASN A 307 -10.46 26.07 19.55
CA ASN A 307 -11.87 25.82 19.22
C ASN A 307 -12.56 25.11 20.40
N LYS A 308 -13.73 25.61 20.83
CA LYS A 308 -14.46 25.07 21.99
C LYS A 308 -14.76 23.57 21.88
N TYR A 309 -14.94 23.04 20.68
CA TYR A 309 -15.25 21.62 20.44
C TYR A 309 -14.01 20.72 20.39
N ILE A 310 -12.81 21.29 20.27
CA ILE A 310 -11.56 20.53 20.03
C ILE A 310 -10.56 20.72 21.17
N SER A 311 -10.54 21.90 21.81
CA SER A 311 -9.49 22.30 22.77
C SER A 311 -9.19 21.28 23.88
N SER A 312 -10.21 20.62 24.43
CA SER A 312 -10.04 19.60 25.47
C SER A 312 -9.36 18.30 25.01
N ALA A 313 -9.20 18.07 23.70
CA ALA A 313 -8.48 16.91 23.15
C ALA A 313 -7.08 17.27 22.63
N ILE A 314 -6.63 18.52 22.76
CA ILE A 314 -5.30 18.94 22.28
C ILE A 314 -4.29 18.92 23.41
N ILE A 315 -3.14 18.30 23.15
CA ILE A 315 -1.93 18.44 23.95
C ILE A 315 -1.01 19.41 23.21
N SER A 316 -1.08 20.69 23.55
CA SER A 316 -0.40 21.75 22.77
C SER A 316 1.12 21.60 22.74
N GLU A 317 1.73 20.97 23.75
CA GLU A 317 3.16 20.67 23.79
C GLU A 317 3.62 19.74 22.66
N ASN A 318 2.73 18.87 22.20
CA ASN A 318 3.01 17.92 21.12
C ASN A 318 2.73 18.51 19.72
N SER A 319 2.16 19.71 19.66
CA SER A 319 1.73 20.32 18.41
C SER A 319 2.89 21.05 17.72
N LYS A 320 3.06 20.84 16.42
CA LYS A 320 4.20 21.38 15.67
C LYS A 320 3.82 21.76 14.24
N SER A 321 4.38 22.86 13.76
CA SER A 321 4.36 23.21 12.33
C SER A 321 5.69 22.87 11.69
N TYR A 322 5.62 22.28 10.50
CA TYR A 322 6.75 21.88 9.66
C TYR A 322 6.92 22.80 8.45
N ILE A 323 6.18 23.90 8.39
CA ILE A 323 6.29 24.93 7.34
C ILE A 323 7.51 25.80 7.65
N ILE A 324 8.34 26.01 6.63
CA ILE A 324 9.59 26.76 6.80
C ILE A 324 9.28 28.22 7.15
N GLY A 325 9.81 28.70 8.27
CA GLY A 325 9.64 30.08 8.72
C GLY A 325 8.30 30.41 9.39
N ASP A 326 7.43 29.42 9.59
CA ASP A 326 6.15 29.57 10.28
C ASP A 326 6.01 28.52 11.39
N THR A 327 6.07 28.95 12.65
CA THR A 327 5.94 28.05 13.81
C THR A 327 4.50 27.92 14.31
N SER A 328 3.55 28.64 13.71
CA SER A 328 2.16 28.62 14.15
C SER A 328 1.51 27.27 13.83
N THR A 329 0.82 26.65 14.78
CA THR A 329 0.08 25.39 14.57
C THR A 329 -1.37 25.64 14.12
N ALA A 330 -1.81 26.91 14.12
CA ALA A 330 -3.15 27.32 13.74
C ALA A 330 -3.48 27.01 12.27
N ASP A 331 -4.76 26.74 12.03
CA ASP A 331 -5.31 26.45 10.70
C ASP A 331 -5.73 27.73 9.97
N TYR A 332 -4.87 28.21 9.08
CA TYR A 332 -5.09 29.45 8.33
C TYR A 332 -5.90 29.29 7.04
N VAL A 333 -6.36 28.07 6.71
CA VAL A 333 -7.16 27.83 5.51
C VAL A 333 -8.51 28.54 5.65
N LYS A 334 -8.81 29.41 4.68
CA LYS A 334 -10.08 30.16 4.63
C LYS A 334 -11.27 29.23 4.43
N GLY A 335 -12.46 29.68 4.83
CA GLY A 335 -13.68 28.87 4.71
C GLY A 335 -13.83 27.82 5.81
N GLY A 336 -13.04 27.90 6.88
CA GLY A 336 -13.24 27.10 8.08
C GLY A 336 -12.24 25.98 8.31
N GLY A 337 -11.02 26.10 7.78
CA GLY A 337 -9.87 25.26 8.15
C GLY A 337 -9.97 23.77 7.78
N HIS A 338 -9.08 23.27 6.91
CA HIS A 338 -9.14 21.85 6.50
C HIS A 338 -8.75 20.90 7.65
N GLY A 339 -7.60 21.11 8.29
CA GLY A 339 -7.14 20.27 9.39
C GLY A 339 -8.03 20.35 10.63
N THR A 340 -8.65 21.52 10.88
CA THR A 340 -9.65 21.67 11.95
C THR A 340 -10.88 20.79 11.70
N ARG A 341 -11.36 20.69 10.45
CA ARG A 341 -12.47 19.80 10.06
C ARG A 341 -12.08 18.34 10.18
N VAL A 342 -10.87 17.99 9.76
CA VAL A 342 -10.35 16.62 9.89
C VAL A 342 -10.29 16.20 11.36
N ALA A 343 -9.68 17.02 12.23
CA ALA A 343 -9.63 16.76 13.67
C ALA A 343 -11.03 16.66 14.29
N GLY A 344 -11.92 17.58 13.92
CA GLY A 344 -13.32 17.53 14.33
C GLY A 344 -14.02 16.23 13.93
N ALA A 345 -13.80 15.73 12.72
CA ALA A 345 -14.38 14.48 12.23
C ALA A 345 -13.81 13.22 12.93
N ILE A 346 -12.64 13.29 13.55
CA ILE A 346 -12.13 12.21 14.43
C ILE A 346 -12.90 12.22 15.76
N LEU A 347 -13.11 13.41 16.33
CA LEU A 347 -13.76 13.56 17.63
C LEU A 347 -15.28 13.38 17.58
N TYR A 348 -15.89 13.77 16.46
CA TYR A 348 -17.32 13.75 16.19
C TYR A 348 -17.61 13.05 14.85
N PRO A 349 -17.36 11.74 14.73
CA PRO A 349 -17.43 11.02 13.45
C PRO A 349 -18.82 11.03 12.80
N TYR A 350 -19.87 11.31 13.57
CA TYR A 350 -21.26 11.39 13.09
C TYR A 350 -21.84 12.81 13.21
N GLY A 351 -21.00 13.83 13.39
CA GLY A 351 -21.43 15.21 13.65
C GLY A 351 -21.69 15.49 15.14
N ILE A 352 -21.55 16.75 15.53
CA ILE A 352 -21.81 17.25 16.89
C ILE A 352 -23.31 17.19 17.20
N SER A 353 -24.18 17.38 16.21
CA SER A 353 -25.63 17.32 16.42
C SER A 353 -26.15 15.93 16.83
N ASN A 354 -25.34 14.88 16.66
CA ASN A 354 -25.73 13.49 16.91
C ASN A 354 -25.07 12.88 18.16
N VAL A 355 -24.35 13.65 18.97
CA VAL A 355 -23.72 13.15 20.20
C VAL A 355 -24.59 13.35 21.45
N SER A 356 -24.36 12.54 22.48
CA SER A 356 -25.02 12.70 23.78
C SER A 356 -24.54 13.94 24.52
N ASN A 357 -25.36 14.54 25.38
CA ASN A 357 -24.94 15.64 26.26
C ASN A 357 -25.02 15.19 27.74
N PRO A 358 -23.90 15.13 28.49
CA PRO A 358 -22.53 15.47 28.09
C PRO A 358 -21.90 14.46 27.13
N TYR A 359 -20.87 14.88 26.40
CA TYR A 359 -20.10 14.03 25.48
C TYR A 359 -18.64 13.92 25.92
N GLN A 360 -18.13 12.69 25.98
CA GLN A 360 -16.72 12.44 26.26
C GLN A 360 -15.95 12.26 24.96
N LEU A 361 -14.88 13.04 24.79
CA LEU A 361 -14.03 12.96 23.61
C LEU A 361 -13.32 11.61 23.54
N PRO A 362 -13.26 10.98 22.35
CA PRO A 362 -12.82 9.60 22.24
C PRO A 362 -11.31 9.40 22.35
N CYS A 363 -10.51 10.42 22.04
CA CYS A 363 -9.05 10.37 21.95
C CYS A 363 -8.46 11.78 22.00
N TYR A 364 -7.14 11.86 22.23
CA TYR A 364 -6.36 13.08 22.04
C TYR A 364 -5.98 13.24 20.56
N ILE A 365 -5.70 14.48 20.16
CA ILE A 365 -5.29 14.87 18.81
C ILE A 365 -3.95 15.60 18.89
N ARG A 366 -2.99 15.15 18.10
CA ARG A 366 -1.70 15.83 17.89
C ARG A 366 -1.73 16.62 16.59
N ASN A 367 -1.52 17.93 16.67
CA ASN A 367 -1.58 18.83 15.52
C ASN A 367 -0.22 18.91 14.80
N LEU A 368 -0.14 18.34 13.59
CA LEU A 368 1.08 18.30 12.78
C LEU A 368 0.84 19.09 11.48
N ARG A 369 1.10 20.40 11.52
CA ARG A 369 0.80 21.31 10.41
C ARG A 369 1.86 21.24 9.32
N ILE A 370 1.44 20.87 8.11
CA ILE A 370 2.27 20.81 6.90
C ILE A 370 1.76 21.70 5.75
N LEU A 371 0.47 22.07 5.72
CA LEU A 371 -0.09 22.87 4.63
C LEU A 371 -0.21 24.35 5.00
N ASN A 372 0.08 25.21 4.02
CA ASN A 372 -0.03 26.66 4.17
C ASN A 372 -1.50 27.15 4.09
N GLN A 373 -1.70 28.47 4.16
CA GLN A 373 -3.03 29.11 4.11
C GLN A 373 -3.82 28.84 2.82
N ASP A 374 -3.12 28.49 1.72
CA ASP A 374 -3.71 28.15 0.43
C ASP A 374 -4.00 26.64 0.30
N ASN A 375 -3.84 25.91 1.41
CA ASN A 375 -4.04 24.47 1.52
C ASN A 375 -3.07 23.67 0.63
N LYS A 376 -1.81 24.12 0.54
CA LYS A 376 -0.76 23.50 -0.28
C LYS A 376 0.45 23.13 0.58
N LEU A 377 1.10 22.03 0.21
CA LEU A 377 2.43 21.72 0.73
C LEU A 377 3.45 22.56 -0.05
N THR A 378 4.34 23.23 0.66
CA THR A 378 5.43 24.00 0.05
C THR A 378 6.78 23.56 0.61
N ASP A 379 7.83 23.74 -0.19
CA ASP A 379 9.23 23.75 0.25
C ASP A 379 9.84 22.43 0.77
N LYS A 380 9.09 21.32 0.81
CA LYS A 380 9.60 20.00 1.23
C LYS A 380 9.05 18.87 0.38
N LEU A 381 9.94 17.95 0.00
CA LEU A 381 9.58 16.66 -0.58
C LEU A 381 8.74 15.86 0.44
N PRO A 382 7.55 15.34 0.10
CA PRO A 382 6.69 14.65 1.04
C PRO A 382 7.34 13.46 1.75
N ALA A 383 8.17 12.69 1.04
CA ALA A 383 8.93 11.58 1.59
C ALA A 383 9.83 12.02 2.77
N GLN A 384 10.62 13.08 2.57
CA GLN A 384 11.47 13.66 3.60
C GLN A 384 10.66 14.14 4.81
N LEU A 385 9.55 14.81 4.53
CA LEU A 385 8.70 15.36 5.58
C LEU A 385 8.10 14.26 6.47
N MET A 386 7.73 13.11 5.90
CA MET A 386 7.23 11.99 6.71
C MET A 386 8.32 11.43 7.64
N GLN A 387 9.57 11.34 7.17
CA GLN A 387 10.70 10.91 8.02
C GLN A 387 10.92 11.89 9.19
N GLU A 388 10.90 13.19 8.92
CA GLU A 388 11.04 14.24 9.94
C GLU A 388 9.91 14.19 10.97
N ILE A 389 8.66 14.11 10.51
CA ILE A 389 7.49 14.03 11.39
C ILE A 389 7.56 12.82 12.31
N ILE A 390 7.89 11.64 11.78
CA ILE A 390 7.95 10.42 12.61
C ILE A 390 9.13 10.46 13.57
N ALA A 391 10.30 10.96 13.15
CA ALA A 391 11.46 11.10 14.03
C ALA A 391 11.18 12.05 15.21
N ASP A 392 10.38 13.09 15.00
CA ASP A 392 9.99 14.04 16.06
C ASP A 392 8.83 13.53 16.93
N ASN A 393 8.19 12.41 16.57
CA ASN A 393 6.96 11.89 17.19
C ASN A 393 7.00 10.38 17.41
N GLU A 394 8.14 9.85 17.88
CA GLU A 394 8.33 8.40 18.06
C GLU A 394 7.35 7.75 19.07
N ASP A 395 6.71 8.56 19.91
CA ASP A 395 5.71 8.15 20.89
C ASP A 395 4.28 8.06 20.31
N CYS A 396 4.02 8.63 19.13
CA CYS A 396 2.71 8.55 18.47
C CYS A 396 2.64 7.35 17.53
N ARG A 397 1.59 6.53 17.68
CA ARG A 397 1.46 5.26 16.94
C ARG A 397 0.61 5.34 15.68
N VAL A 398 -0.30 6.31 15.57
CA VAL A 398 -1.29 6.37 14.49
C VAL A 398 -1.40 7.78 13.93
N PHE A 399 -1.33 7.88 12.61
CA PHE A 399 -1.34 9.14 11.88
C PHE A 399 -2.48 9.15 10.85
N ASN A 400 -3.32 10.17 10.92
CA ASN A 400 -4.28 10.52 9.88
C ASN A 400 -3.60 11.46 8.87
N LEU A 401 -3.46 11.00 7.63
CA LEU A 401 -2.94 11.77 6.50
C LEU A 401 -4.07 11.99 5.47
N SER A 402 -4.79 13.09 5.63
CA SER A 402 -5.90 13.50 4.73
C SER A 402 -5.40 14.42 3.60
N VAL A 403 -4.19 14.14 3.09
CA VAL A 403 -3.46 14.96 2.12
C VAL A 403 -2.97 14.06 0.99
N ASN A 404 -3.23 14.46 -0.26
CA ASN A 404 -2.87 13.70 -1.45
C ASN A 404 -2.32 14.60 -2.56
N SER A 405 -1.63 13.98 -3.52
CA SER A 405 -1.39 14.57 -4.84
C SER A 405 -2.71 14.80 -5.56
N CYS A 406 -2.79 15.86 -6.36
CA CYS A 406 -3.95 16.14 -7.21
C CYS A 406 -4.08 15.17 -8.41
N LEU A 407 -3.05 14.35 -8.67
CA LEU A 407 -3.00 13.38 -9.76
C LEU A 407 -3.08 11.92 -9.24
N PRO A 408 -3.52 10.96 -10.09
CA PRO A 408 -3.52 9.56 -9.70
C PRO A 408 -2.10 9.06 -9.42
N SER A 409 -1.98 8.08 -8.54
CA SER A 409 -0.73 7.38 -8.29
C SER A 409 -0.24 6.68 -9.56
N ARG A 410 1.07 6.66 -9.74
CA ARG A 410 1.73 5.90 -10.80
C ARG A 410 1.55 4.40 -10.61
N THR A 411 1.82 3.66 -11.69
CA THR A 411 1.43 2.25 -11.80
C THR A 411 2.61 1.29 -11.96
N LYS A 412 3.80 1.82 -12.28
CA LYS A 412 5.03 1.04 -12.46
C LYS A 412 5.72 0.79 -11.13
N HIS A 413 6.26 1.86 -10.53
CA HIS A 413 6.96 1.85 -9.26
C HIS A 413 6.11 2.45 -8.15
N MET A 414 6.36 2.00 -6.92
CA MET A 414 5.88 2.69 -5.73
C MET A 414 6.49 4.09 -5.71
N SER A 415 5.71 5.14 -5.42
CA SER A 415 6.26 6.49 -5.27
C SER A 415 7.21 6.57 -4.08
N SER A 416 8.11 7.55 -4.09
CA SER A 416 8.97 7.84 -2.93
C SER A 416 8.16 8.06 -1.65
N TRP A 417 7.07 8.81 -1.74
CA TRP A 417 6.18 9.11 -0.61
C TRP A 417 5.52 7.84 -0.03
N ALA A 418 4.91 7.00 -0.86
CA ALA A 418 4.25 5.78 -0.41
C ALA A 418 5.25 4.72 0.07
N ALA A 419 6.42 4.61 -0.58
CA ALA A 419 7.49 3.70 -0.15
C ALA A 419 8.07 4.12 1.20
N THR A 420 8.24 5.42 1.45
CA THR A 420 8.69 5.95 2.74
C THR A 420 7.68 5.63 3.84
N ILE A 421 6.38 5.81 3.57
CA ILE A 421 5.32 5.42 4.50
C ILE A 421 5.37 3.91 4.79
N ASP A 422 5.52 3.06 3.77
CA ASP A 422 5.64 1.61 3.95
C ASP A 422 6.86 1.24 4.82
N THR A 423 8.02 1.86 4.58
CA THR A 423 9.22 1.67 5.40
C THR A 423 8.97 2.08 6.85
N LEU A 424 8.43 3.28 7.09
CA LEU A 424 8.16 3.79 8.44
C LEU A 424 7.17 2.90 9.21
N ILE A 425 6.10 2.42 8.55
CA ILE A 425 5.14 1.48 9.15
C ILE A 425 5.85 0.18 9.58
N ASN A 426 6.70 -0.38 8.71
CA ASN A 426 7.40 -1.64 9.01
C ASN A 426 8.44 -1.49 10.12
N GLU A 427 9.21 -0.41 10.12
CA GLU A 427 10.33 -0.21 11.04
C GLU A 427 9.91 0.33 12.41
N LYS A 428 8.94 1.23 12.45
CA LYS A 428 8.52 1.94 13.67
C LYS A 428 7.25 1.37 14.29
N ASN A 429 6.60 0.37 13.67
CA ASN A 429 5.34 -0.21 14.14
C ASN A 429 4.26 0.86 14.38
N ILE A 430 4.13 1.76 13.41
CA ILE A 430 3.12 2.83 13.36
C ILE A 430 2.11 2.57 12.23
N LEU A 431 0.98 3.27 12.22
CA LEU A 431 -0.06 3.11 11.20
C LEU A 431 -0.42 4.46 10.59
N PHE A 432 -0.41 4.52 9.25
CA PHE A 432 -0.99 5.63 8.50
C PHE A 432 -2.40 5.27 7.99
N LEU A 433 -3.33 6.21 8.18
CA LEU A 433 -4.67 6.22 7.61
C LEU A 433 -4.70 7.32 6.54
N ILE A 434 -4.88 6.93 5.27
CA ILE A 434 -4.65 7.82 4.12
C ILE A 434 -5.94 7.96 3.31
N SER A 435 -6.34 9.18 2.98
CA SER A 435 -7.45 9.40 2.04
C SER A 435 -7.12 8.89 0.63
N ALA A 436 -8.12 8.34 -0.08
CA ALA A 436 -7.94 7.86 -1.46
C ALA A 436 -7.66 8.98 -2.48
N GLY A 437 -7.98 10.23 -2.11
CA GLY A 437 -7.91 11.42 -2.94
C GLY A 437 -9.21 11.70 -3.68
N ASN A 438 -9.34 12.93 -4.18
CA ASN A 438 -10.57 13.42 -4.82
C ASN A 438 -10.34 13.77 -6.30
N ILE A 439 -11.38 13.63 -7.10
CA ILE A 439 -11.48 14.16 -8.47
C ILE A 439 -12.13 15.55 -8.36
N SER A 440 -11.49 16.56 -8.95
CA SER A 440 -12.02 17.92 -8.96
C SER A 440 -13.31 18.02 -9.78
N ILE A 441 -14.27 18.82 -9.33
CA ILE A 441 -15.50 19.10 -10.11
C ILE A 441 -15.14 19.73 -11.46
N SER A 442 -14.19 20.67 -11.45
CA SER A 442 -13.59 21.31 -12.62
C SER A 442 -12.08 21.23 -12.50
N ASP A 443 -11.39 20.95 -13.61
CA ASP A 443 -9.93 20.88 -13.69
C ASP A 443 -9.49 21.50 -15.03
N GLU A 444 -8.58 22.47 -14.98
CA GLU A 444 -8.09 23.20 -16.15
C GLU A 444 -7.37 22.29 -17.16
N ARG A 445 -6.85 21.14 -16.71
CA ARG A 445 -6.19 20.13 -17.55
C ARG A 445 -7.18 19.27 -18.33
N GLY A 446 -8.47 19.36 -18.00
CA GLY A 446 -9.54 18.62 -18.69
C GLY A 446 -9.85 17.24 -18.11
N PHE A 447 -9.53 17.00 -16.84
CA PHE A 447 -9.81 15.73 -16.14
C PHE A 447 -10.83 15.87 -14.99
N GLY A 448 -11.61 16.95 -14.99
CA GLY A 448 -12.64 17.20 -13.99
C GLY A 448 -13.98 16.51 -14.30
N ILE A 449 -14.80 16.30 -13.26
CA ILE A 449 -16.10 15.62 -13.34
C ILE A 449 -17.02 16.26 -14.41
N ASN A 450 -17.10 17.60 -14.45
CA ASN A 450 -17.94 18.31 -15.42
C ASN A 450 -17.60 17.92 -16.85
N ARG A 451 -16.31 17.81 -17.18
CA ARG A 451 -15.86 17.47 -18.52
C ARG A 451 -16.24 16.04 -18.91
N TYR A 452 -16.11 15.08 -17.99
CA TYR A 452 -16.55 13.70 -18.25
C TYR A 452 -18.05 13.64 -18.55
N ILE A 453 -18.86 14.37 -17.79
CA ILE A 453 -20.31 14.44 -17.99
C ILE A 453 -20.64 15.13 -19.33
N GLU A 454 -19.97 16.22 -19.67
CA GLU A 454 -20.10 16.89 -20.98
C GLU A 454 -19.75 15.97 -22.15
N GLU A 455 -18.75 15.09 -21.99
CA GLU A 455 -18.36 14.06 -22.95
C GLU A 455 -19.29 12.83 -22.96
N GLY A 456 -20.35 12.83 -22.14
CA GLY A 456 -21.34 11.76 -22.08
C GLY A 456 -20.95 10.56 -21.20
N LYS A 457 -19.83 10.63 -20.48
CA LYS A 457 -19.40 9.64 -19.48
C LYS A 457 -20.05 9.98 -18.14
N ASN A 458 -21.28 9.52 -17.95
CA ASN A 458 -22.05 9.80 -16.73
C ASN A 458 -21.51 9.03 -15.51
N TYR A 459 -21.89 9.45 -14.31
CA TYR A 459 -21.64 8.68 -13.09
C TYR A 459 -22.40 7.33 -13.13
N PRO A 460 -21.81 6.21 -12.70
CA PRO A 460 -20.44 6.05 -12.17
C PRO A 460 -19.39 5.71 -13.24
N ASP A 461 -19.73 5.69 -14.53
CA ASP A 461 -18.89 5.15 -15.60
C ASP A 461 -17.52 5.84 -15.71
N TYR A 462 -17.48 7.18 -15.56
CA TYR A 462 -16.21 7.93 -15.65
C TYR A 462 -15.21 7.57 -14.55
N LEU A 463 -15.63 6.93 -13.45
CA LEU A 463 -14.71 6.52 -12.38
C LEU A 463 -13.68 5.49 -12.88
N ASN A 464 -13.96 4.80 -13.99
CA ASN A 464 -13.02 3.86 -14.61
C ASN A 464 -11.94 4.54 -15.48
N GLU A 465 -12.00 5.86 -15.65
CA GLU A 465 -10.99 6.61 -16.40
C GLU A 465 -9.63 6.63 -15.66
N PRO A 466 -8.49 6.62 -16.38
CA PRO A 466 -7.17 6.55 -15.76
C PRO A 466 -6.90 7.62 -14.70
N PHE A 467 -7.42 8.84 -14.90
CA PHE A 467 -7.25 9.97 -13.97
C PHE A 467 -8.12 9.91 -12.72
N CYS A 468 -9.08 8.98 -12.64
CA CYS A 468 -9.96 8.76 -11.50
C CYS A 468 -9.42 7.71 -10.49
N ARG A 469 -8.25 7.14 -10.76
CA ARG A 469 -7.58 6.21 -9.86
C ARG A 469 -7.12 6.87 -8.56
N ILE A 470 -6.91 6.07 -7.51
CA ILE A 470 -6.34 6.52 -6.22
C ILE A 470 -5.11 7.43 -6.42
N ALA A 471 -4.96 8.44 -5.57
CA ALA A 471 -3.88 9.43 -5.65
C ALA A 471 -2.63 9.00 -4.86
N ASN A 472 -1.48 9.63 -5.12
CA ASN A 472 -0.30 9.50 -4.25
C ASN A 472 -0.60 10.12 -2.87
N PRO A 473 -0.32 9.48 -1.71
CA PRO A 473 0.34 8.17 -1.46
C PRO A 473 -0.62 7.02 -1.10
N ALA A 474 -1.88 7.11 -1.49
CA ALA A 474 -2.94 6.15 -1.17
C ALA A 474 -2.69 4.72 -1.72
N GLN A 475 -1.70 4.54 -2.59
CA GLN A 475 -1.25 3.26 -3.11
C GLN A 475 -0.30 2.49 -2.16
N SER A 476 0.11 3.08 -1.03
CA SER A 476 0.95 2.42 -0.01
C SER A 476 0.45 1.01 0.30
N SER A 477 1.41 0.07 0.38
CA SER A 477 1.12 -1.35 0.60
C SER A 477 0.65 -1.62 2.01
N PHE A 478 1.10 -0.83 3.01
CA PHE A 478 0.84 -1.09 4.42
C PHE A 478 -0.13 -0.11 5.09
N ALA A 479 -0.30 1.10 4.57
CA ALA A 479 -1.31 2.03 5.09
C ALA A 479 -2.74 1.50 4.86
N ILE A 480 -3.69 2.00 5.65
CA ILE A 480 -5.12 1.81 5.38
C ILE A 480 -5.60 3.01 4.57
N THR A 481 -6.01 2.75 3.33
CA THR A 481 -6.51 3.74 2.40
C THR A 481 -8.03 3.80 2.48
N VAL A 482 -8.58 5.01 2.65
CA VAL A 482 -10.01 5.24 2.88
C VAL A 482 -10.62 6.01 1.71
N GLY A 483 -11.57 5.37 1.02
CA GLY A 483 -12.42 6.02 0.00
C GLY A 483 -13.68 6.63 0.61
N SER A 484 -14.46 7.34 -0.21
CA SER A 484 -15.68 8.02 0.24
C SER A 484 -16.94 7.43 -0.38
N ILE A 485 -18.02 7.32 0.39
CA ILE A 485 -19.37 6.98 -0.09
C ILE A 485 -20.41 8.05 0.27
N ASN A 486 -21.52 8.05 -0.46
CA ASN A 486 -22.68 8.90 -0.18
C ASN A 486 -23.41 8.43 1.09
N HIS A 487 -23.70 9.35 2.01
CA HIS A 487 -24.50 9.05 3.23
C HIS A 487 -25.99 9.19 3.06
N ILE A 488 -26.45 9.79 1.95
CA ILE A 488 -27.88 9.99 1.68
C ILE A 488 -28.13 10.08 0.18
N SER A 489 -29.38 9.80 -0.23
CA SER A 489 -29.89 10.10 -1.57
C SER A 489 -30.67 11.42 -1.52
N PHE A 490 -30.47 12.29 -2.49
CA PHE A 490 -31.09 13.63 -2.52
C PHE A 490 -31.77 13.88 -3.87
N ASP A 491 -32.98 14.42 -3.86
CA ASP A 491 -33.74 14.78 -5.06
C ASP A 491 -34.75 15.89 -4.72
N ASP A 492 -34.52 17.11 -5.20
CA ASP A 492 -35.41 18.26 -5.06
C ASP A 492 -35.88 18.77 -6.44
N ASP A 493 -36.55 19.92 -6.54
CA ASP A 493 -37.06 20.41 -7.83
C ASP A 493 -35.96 20.73 -8.86
N ASP A 494 -34.75 21.08 -8.40
CA ASP A 494 -33.68 21.65 -9.23
C ASP A 494 -32.46 20.71 -9.39
N PHE A 495 -32.18 19.89 -8.38
CA PHE A 495 -30.98 19.06 -8.24
C PHE A 495 -31.33 17.63 -7.81
N LYS A 496 -30.46 16.71 -8.16
CA LYS A 496 -30.46 15.33 -7.65
C LYS A 496 -29.04 14.89 -7.30
N SER A 497 -28.88 13.95 -6.38
CA SER A 497 -27.57 13.37 -6.08
C SER A 497 -27.02 12.56 -7.25
N LEU A 498 -25.71 12.63 -7.43
CA LEU A 498 -24.96 11.68 -8.25
C LEU A 498 -24.73 10.42 -7.41
N GLY A 499 -25.53 9.40 -7.69
CA GLY A 499 -25.58 8.17 -6.89
C GLY A 499 -26.57 8.25 -5.74
N ASN A 500 -26.81 7.09 -5.14
CA ASN A 500 -27.69 6.91 -3.98
C ASN A 500 -26.85 6.76 -2.71
N GLU A 501 -27.52 6.71 -1.56
CA GLU A 501 -26.95 6.28 -0.29
C GLU A 501 -26.19 4.95 -0.45
N ASN A 502 -25.05 4.83 0.23
CA ASN A 502 -24.15 3.66 0.19
C ASN A 502 -23.53 3.36 -1.19
N THR A 503 -23.62 4.29 -2.14
CA THR A 503 -22.85 4.23 -3.39
C THR A 503 -21.57 5.07 -3.30
N ILE A 504 -20.58 4.76 -4.13
CA ILE A 504 -19.30 5.47 -4.20
C ILE A 504 -19.51 6.97 -4.39
N SER A 505 -18.80 7.82 -3.63
CA SER A 505 -18.93 9.26 -3.82
C SER A 505 -18.43 9.62 -5.22
N PRO A 506 -19.12 10.50 -5.97
CA PRO A 506 -18.74 10.87 -7.34
C PRO A 506 -17.33 11.47 -7.47
N PHE A 507 -16.82 12.09 -6.41
CA PHE A 507 -15.46 12.63 -6.37
C PHE A 507 -14.42 11.62 -5.86
N SER A 508 -14.81 10.49 -5.26
CA SER A 508 -13.85 9.57 -4.67
C SER A 508 -13.03 8.92 -5.76
N ARG A 509 -11.70 9.01 -5.64
CA ARG A 509 -10.82 8.20 -6.48
C ARG A 509 -10.97 6.72 -6.11
N ILE A 510 -10.86 5.84 -7.11
CA ILE A 510 -11.14 4.40 -6.97
C ILE A 510 -9.93 3.52 -7.32
N GLY A 511 -10.07 2.25 -6.97
CA GLY A 511 -9.09 1.21 -7.23
C GLY A 511 -9.02 0.65 -8.65
N THR A 512 -8.17 -0.36 -8.85
CA THR A 512 -7.27 -0.98 -7.85
C THR A 512 -6.05 -0.08 -7.55
N GLY A 513 -5.32 -0.43 -6.50
CA GLY A 513 -3.98 0.11 -6.28
C GLY A 513 -2.98 -0.35 -7.32
N ILE A 514 -1.72 0.01 -7.11
CA ILE A 514 -0.61 -0.48 -7.93
C ILE A 514 -0.53 -2.02 -7.85
N TRP A 515 -0.10 -2.67 -8.94
CA TRP A 515 0.05 -4.14 -9.04
C TRP A 515 -1.21 -4.98 -8.75
N GLY A 516 -2.39 -4.36 -8.79
CA GLY A 516 -3.66 -5.03 -8.52
C GLY A 516 -3.93 -5.28 -7.03
N MET A 517 -3.30 -4.50 -6.15
CA MET A 517 -3.68 -4.41 -4.73
C MET A 517 -5.13 -3.92 -4.60
N ILE A 518 -5.87 -4.50 -3.67
CA ILE A 518 -7.20 -3.99 -3.31
C ILE A 518 -7.01 -2.65 -2.59
N LYS A 519 -7.39 -1.57 -3.27
CA LYS A 519 -7.42 -0.18 -2.76
C LYS A 519 -8.68 0.51 -3.31
N PRO A 520 -9.34 1.44 -2.60
CA PRO A 520 -9.10 1.71 -1.17
C PRO A 520 -9.27 0.42 -0.34
N ASP A 521 -8.71 0.36 0.86
CA ASP A 521 -8.90 -0.82 1.72
C ASP A 521 -10.33 -0.85 2.27
N VAL A 522 -10.83 0.33 2.65
CA VAL A 522 -12.17 0.53 3.20
C VAL A 522 -12.76 1.84 2.68
N VAL A 523 -14.05 2.04 2.91
CA VAL A 523 -14.74 3.31 2.61
C VAL A 523 -15.49 3.83 3.84
N GLU A 524 -15.68 5.15 3.91
CA GLU A 524 -16.60 5.78 4.87
C GLU A 524 -17.34 6.96 4.21
N TYR A 525 -18.39 7.48 4.84
CA TYR A 525 -19.18 8.62 4.45
C TYR A 525 -18.38 9.93 4.48
N GLY A 526 -17.90 10.38 3.33
CA GLY A 526 -17.28 11.69 3.13
C GLY A 526 -18.16 12.70 2.37
N GLY A 527 -19.41 12.33 2.06
CA GLY A 527 -20.41 13.16 1.37
C GLY A 527 -20.62 12.80 -0.11
N GLY A 528 -21.39 13.63 -0.81
CA GLY A 528 -21.78 13.43 -2.21
C GLY A 528 -21.87 14.73 -3.02
N LEU A 529 -22.16 14.60 -4.32
CA LEU A 529 -22.36 15.76 -5.21
C LEU A 529 -23.77 15.75 -5.79
N GLY A 530 -24.32 16.95 -5.97
CA GLY A 530 -25.58 17.16 -6.68
C GLY A 530 -25.34 17.53 -8.14
N ILE A 531 -26.18 17.02 -9.04
CA ILE A 531 -26.25 17.45 -10.44
C ILE A 531 -27.58 18.17 -10.70
N SER A 532 -27.51 19.30 -11.37
CA SER A 532 -28.70 20.06 -11.80
C SER A 532 -29.52 19.26 -12.80
N LYS A 533 -30.83 19.25 -12.62
CA LYS A 533 -31.80 18.70 -13.58
C LYS A 533 -31.87 19.53 -14.87
N ILE A 534 -31.34 20.75 -14.84
CA ILE A 534 -31.24 21.66 -15.98
C ILE A 534 -29.76 22.01 -16.22
N GLY A 535 -29.19 21.54 -17.34
CA GLY A 535 -27.86 21.97 -17.79
C GLY A 535 -26.67 21.21 -17.19
N ASN A 536 -26.86 20.06 -16.53
CA ASN A 536 -25.80 19.14 -16.06
C ASN A 536 -24.72 19.77 -15.16
N ILE A 537 -25.04 20.83 -14.43
CA ILE A 537 -24.10 21.49 -13.52
C ILE A 537 -23.91 20.64 -12.26
N VAL A 538 -22.68 20.23 -11.98
CA VAL A 538 -22.32 19.53 -10.73
C VAL A 538 -21.91 20.53 -9.65
N SER A 539 -22.37 20.31 -8.42
CA SER A 539 -22.07 21.19 -7.27
C SER A 539 -22.14 20.44 -5.93
N ILE A 540 -21.51 21.01 -4.91
CA ILE A 540 -21.66 20.59 -3.52
C ILE A 540 -23.00 21.08 -2.99
N LYS A 541 -23.69 20.26 -2.19
CA LYS A 541 -24.96 20.57 -1.53
C LYS A 541 -24.86 20.27 -0.05
N ASN A 542 -25.54 21.06 0.78
CA ASN A 542 -25.41 20.93 2.23
C ASN A 542 -25.97 19.60 2.74
N GLU A 543 -27.09 19.15 2.15
CA GLU A 543 -27.74 17.88 2.44
C GLU A 543 -26.83 16.69 2.13
N LEU A 544 -25.97 16.85 1.13
CA LEU A 544 -24.99 15.86 0.68
C LEU A 544 -23.62 16.03 1.34
N SER A 545 -23.44 16.97 2.27
CA SER A 545 -22.17 17.22 2.95
C SER A 545 -22.21 16.78 4.42
N PRO A 546 -21.14 16.13 4.94
CA PRO A 546 -21.06 15.79 6.35
C PRO A 546 -21.04 17.05 7.23
N GLU A 547 -21.52 16.93 8.48
CA GLU A 547 -21.41 17.98 9.47
C GLU A 547 -20.00 17.99 10.06
N LEU A 548 -19.31 19.12 9.99
CA LEU A 548 -17.89 19.24 10.37
C LEU A 548 -17.64 20.44 11.28
N VAL A 549 -16.68 20.29 12.20
CA VAL A 549 -16.16 21.41 13.03
C VAL A 549 -15.28 22.30 12.18
N ARG A 550 -15.41 23.63 12.34
CA ARG A 550 -14.72 24.62 11.52
C ARG A 550 -13.78 25.49 12.34
N SER A 551 -12.70 25.94 11.72
CA SER A 551 -11.92 27.07 12.21
C SER A 551 -12.74 28.35 12.10
N THR A 552 -12.75 29.17 13.15
CA THR A 552 -13.45 30.49 13.16
C THR A 552 -12.48 31.66 13.04
N LEU A 553 -11.19 31.40 12.78
CA LEU A 553 -10.13 32.42 12.72
C LEU A 553 -10.40 33.51 11.67
N HIS A 554 -11.13 33.17 10.59
CA HIS A 554 -11.51 34.10 9.53
C HIS A 554 -13.00 34.49 9.57
N GLY A 555 -13.66 34.30 10.71
CA GLY A 555 -15.12 34.43 10.84
C GLY A 555 -15.88 33.19 10.40
N GLY A 556 -17.21 33.25 10.46
CA GLY A 556 -18.10 32.12 10.13
C GLY A 556 -18.48 31.25 11.33
N SER A 557 -19.34 30.25 11.09
CA SER A 557 -19.79 29.32 12.13
C SER A 557 -18.70 28.30 12.50
N ALA A 558 -18.72 27.84 13.75
CA ALA A 558 -17.86 26.77 14.24
C ALA A 558 -18.27 25.37 13.73
N ILE A 559 -19.41 25.24 13.05
CA ILE A 559 -19.93 24.01 12.46
C ILE A 559 -20.44 24.30 11.04
N GLY A 560 -20.32 23.36 10.10
CA GLY A 560 -20.93 23.49 8.78
C GLY A 560 -21.02 22.19 7.99
N ASN A 561 -21.90 22.20 6.99
CA ASN A 561 -22.15 21.13 6.03
C ASN A 561 -21.90 21.65 4.61
N ASP A 562 -20.67 22.03 4.31
CA ASP A 562 -20.35 22.86 3.14
C ASP A 562 -19.24 22.30 2.25
N ILE A 563 -18.73 21.12 2.61
CA ILE A 563 -17.59 20.51 1.94
C ILE A 563 -17.70 18.98 1.98
N VAL A 564 -17.18 18.35 0.94
CA VAL A 564 -17.12 16.89 0.79
C VAL A 564 -15.71 16.47 0.43
N GLY A 565 -15.38 15.22 0.73
CA GLY A 565 -14.05 14.69 0.41
C GLY A 565 -13.72 13.41 1.15
N THR A 566 -12.84 12.62 0.54
CA THR A 566 -12.20 11.47 1.20
C THR A 566 -11.47 11.89 2.49
N SER A 567 -10.99 13.13 2.57
CA SER A 567 -10.42 13.76 3.76
C SER A 567 -11.35 13.75 5.00
N PHE A 568 -12.66 13.61 4.82
CA PHE A 568 -13.66 13.52 5.91
C PHE A 568 -14.20 12.10 6.12
N ALA A 569 -13.87 11.16 5.22
CA ALA A 569 -14.10 9.73 5.41
C ALA A 569 -12.98 9.10 6.25
N THR A 570 -11.72 9.40 5.92
CA THR A 570 -10.52 8.93 6.65
C THR A 570 -10.58 9.14 8.17
N PRO A 571 -10.89 10.34 8.70
CA PRO A 571 -10.90 10.60 10.14
C PRO A 571 -11.89 9.74 10.92
N LYS A 572 -12.95 9.25 10.27
CA LYS A 572 -13.91 8.35 10.91
C LYS A 572 -13.36 6.92 11.07
N VAL A 573 -12.50 6.50 10.16
CA VAL A 573 -11.69 5.29 10.35
C VAL A 573 -10.62 5.53 11.42
N SER A 574 -10.03 6.73 11.49
CA SER A 574 -9.13 7.14 12.59
C SER A 574 -9.81 7.07 13.96
N TYR A 575 -11.08 7.46 14.05
CA TYR A 575 -11.89 7.24 15.24
C TYR A 575 -12.02 5.75 15.58
N ILE A 576 -12.34 4.87 14.62
CA ILE A 576 -12.41 3.42 14.87
C ILE A 576 -11.06 2.88 15.37
N VAL A 577 -9.95 3.28 14.74
CA VAL A 577 -8.61 2.86 15.16
C VAL A 577 -8.26 3.38 16.55
N SER A 578 -8.70 4.58 16.93
CA SER A 578 -8.53 5.07 18.30
C SER A 578 -9.23 4.18 19.33
N GLN A 579 -10.40 3.62 19.00
CA GLN A 579 -11.08 2.69 19.90
C GLN A 579 -10.37 1.33 19.95
N LEU A 580 -9.78 0.88 18.85
CA LEU A 580 -8.91 -0.31 18.85
C LEU A 580 -7.65 -0.12 19.69
N LEU A 581 -7.03 1.06 19.67
CA LEU A 581 -5.84 1.34 20.50
C LEU A 581 -6.15 1.28 22.00
N LYS A 582 -7.36 1.63 22.42
CA LYS A 582 -7.80 1.44 23.81
C LYS A 582 -7.86 -0.04 24.20
N LEU A 583 -8.28 -0.89 23.27
CA LEU A 583 -8.41 -2.34 23.48
C LEU A 583 -7.05 -3.06 23.35
N TYR A 584 -6.20 -2.58 22.45
CA TYR A 584 -4.94 -3.22 22.06
C TYR A 584 -3.76 -2.22 22.05
N PRO A 585 -3.44 -1.60 23.21
CA PRO A 585 -2.44 -0.54 23.29
C PRO A 585 -1.02 -1.00 22.95
N GLU A 586 -0.71 -2.30 23.11
CA GLU A 586 0.62 -2.87 22.91
C GLU A 586 0.72 -3.77 21.66
N GLU A 587 -0.41 -4.10 21.02
CA GLU A 587 -0.40 -5.02 19.88
C GLU A 587 0.19 -4.37 18.63
N ASN A 588 0.78 -5.20 17.77
CA ASN A 588 1.34 -4.77 16.50
C ASN A 588 0.27 -4.12 15.60
N VAL A 589 0.66 -3.14 14.79
CA VAL A 589 -0.27 -2.41 13.90
C VAL A 589 -0.98 -3.32 12.90
N ASN A 590 -0.41 -4.47 12.56
CA ASN A 590 -1.09 -5.48 11.75
C ASN A 590 -2.39 -5.99 12.42
N LEU A 591 -2.48 -6.08 13.76
CA LEU A 591 -3.75 -6.43 14.37
C LEU A 591 -4.81 -5.34 14.11
N LEU A 592 -4.43 -4.06 14.26
CA LEU A 592 -5.32 -2.93 14.00
C LEU A 592 -5.82 -2.93 12.55
N ARG A 593 -4.90 -3.12 11.60
CA ARG A 593 -5.21 -3.24 10.16
C ARG A 593 -6.15 -4.41 9.89
N GLY A 594 -5.83 -5.57 10.46
CA GLY A 594 -6.63 -6.78 10.34
C GLY A 594 -8.05 -6.58 10.86
N LEU A 595 -8.23 -5.98 12.04
CA LEU A 595 -9.53 -5.76 12.67
C LEU A 595 -10.39 -4.73 11.94
N VAL A 596 -9.80 -3.62 11.46
CA VAL A 596 -10.54 -2.63 10.65
C VAL A 596 -11.13 -3.28 9.39
N VAL A 597 -10.30 -4.04 8.66
CA VAL A 597 -10.75 -4.74 7.45
C VAL A 597 -11.70 -5.90 7.78
N GLN A 598 -11.44 -6.64 8.87
CA GLN A 598 -12.33 -7.71 9.34
C GLN A 598 -13.74 -7.18 9.59
N GLY A 599 -13.87 -6.04 10.25
CA GLY A 599 -15.16 -5.41 10.54
C GLY A 599 -15.81 -4.70 9.36
N ALA A 600 -15.16 -4.62 8.20
CA ALA A 600 -15.70 -3.98 6.99
C ALA A 600 -16.57 -4.92 6.17
N ARG A 601 -17.71 -4.43 5.66
CA ARG A 601 -18.55 -5.18 4.71
C ARG A 601 -18.92 -4.32 3.53
N LEU A 602 -18.95 -4.94 2.35
CA LEU A 602 -19.46 -4.29 1.15
C LEU A 602 -20.93 -3.90 1.35
N PRO A 603 -21.39 -2.76 0.81
CA PRO A 603 -22.81 -2.45 0.79
C PRO A 603 -23.61 -3.53 0.04
N GLU A 604 -24.84 -3.81 0.48
CA GLU A 604 -25.72 -4.73 -0.25
C GLU A 604 -26.09 -4.19 -1.64
N PRO A 605 -26.21 -5.05 -2.67
CA PRO A 605 -26.11 -6.52 -2.65
C PRO A 605 -24.68 -7.07 -2.86
N TYR A 606 -23.66 -6.21 -2.79
CA TYR A 606 -22.29 -6.57 -3.19
C TYR A 606 -21.56 -7.44 -2.16
N PHE A 607 -22.02 -7.53 -0.92
CA PHE A 607 -21.45 -8.44 0.06
C PHE A 607 -21.73 -9.90 -0.27
N GLU A 608 -22.96 -10.21 -0.69
CA GLU A 608 -23.33 -11.54 -1.16
C GLU A 608 -22.74 -11.85 -2.53
N ASN A 609 -22.74 -10.86 -3.44
CA ASN A 609 -22.33 -11.04 -4.84
C ASN A 609 -21.27 -9.99 -5.24
N PRO A 610 -20.04 -10.11 -4.74
CA PRO A 610 -18.99 -9.17 -5.05
C PRO A 610 -18.55 -9.30 -6.51
N SER A 611 -18.21 -8.16 -7.11
CA SER A 611 -17.64 -8.03 -8.44
C SER A 611 -16.32 -7.26 -8.40
N ALA A 612 -15.50 -7.37 -9.44
CA ALA A 612 -14.29 -6.57 -9.56
C ALA A 612 -14.55 -5.07 -9.44
N THR A 613 -15.67 -4.58 -9.99
CA THR A 613 -16.09 -3.17 -9.88
C THR A 613 -16.42 -2.80 -8.44
N SER A 614 -17.17 -3.63 -7.71
CA SER A 614 -17.47 -3.34 -6.29
C SER A 614 -16.22 -3.29 -5.43
N ILE A 615 -15.24 -4.19 -5.66
CA ILE A 615 -13.96 -4.15 -4.93
C ILE A 615 -13.14 -2.90 -5.30
N LYS A 616 -13.14 -2.47 -6.57
CA LYS A 616 -12.49 -1.21 -6.97
C LYS A 616 -13.12 0.00 -6.30
N HIS A 617 -14.45 0.03 -6.15
CA HIS A 617 -15.17 1.14 -5.55
C HIS A 617 -15.02 1.17 -4.02
N PHE A 618 -15.17 0.01 -3.37
CA PHE A 618 -15.39 -0.06 -1.93
C PHE A 618 -14.26 -0.73 -1.14
N GLY A 619 -13.29 -1.34 -1.82
CA GLY A 619 -12.30 -2.17 -1.15
C GLY A 619 -12.93 -3.39 -0.50
N TYR A 620 -12.75 -3.51 0.81
CA TYR A 620 -13.43 -4.48 1.67
C TYR A 620 -14.76 -3.95 2.26
N GLY A 621 -15.09 -2.68 2.02
CA GLY A 621 -16.37 -2.06 2.38
C GLY A 621 -16.32 -1.11 3.57
N ILE A 622 -17.46 -0.96 4.26
CA ILE A 622 -17.65 0.01 5.35
C ILE A 622 -17.33 -0.67 6.69
N PRO A 623 -16.33 -0.20 7.44
CA PRO A 623 -16.00 -0.74 8.76
C PRO A 623 -17.06 -0.35 9.79
N SER A 624 -17.53 -1.33 10.57
CA SER A 624 -18.46 -1.09 11.68
C SER A 624 -17.71 -1.04 13.01
N LEU A 625 -17.86 0.05 13.77
CA LEU A 625 -17.26 0.18 15.09
C LEU A 625 -17.57 -1.01 15.99
N GLU A 626 -18.83 -1.46 16.02
CA GLU A 626 -19.26 -2.60 16.85
C GLU A 626 -18.53 -3.88 16.44
N ARG A 627 -18.48 -4.17 15.13
CA ARG A 627 -17.81 -5.38 14.60
C ARG A 627 -16.31 -5.37 14.82
N VAL A 628 -15.71 -4.18 14.74
CA VAL A 628 -14.28 -3.98 14.89
C VAL A 628 -13.84 -4.11 16.34
N THR A 629 -14.67 -3.69 17.31
CA THR A 629 -14.27 -3.59 18.72
C THR A 629 -14.84 -4.69 19.61
N LYS A 630 -15.94 -5.34 19.24
CA LYS A 630 -16.68 -6.22 20.13
C LYS A 630 -17.20 -7.47 19.43
N ASN A 631 -17.35 -8.53 20.21
CA ASN A 631 -18.23 -9.65 19.87
C ASN A 631 -19.64 -9.41 20.41
N ASN A 632 -20.57 -10.27 20.00
CA ASN A 632 -21.92 -10.33 20.56
C ASN A 632 -22.34 -11.81 20.72
N GLU A 633 -23.58 -12.07 21.09
CA GLU A 633 -24.04 -13.43 21.34
C GLU A 633 -23.99 -14.30 20.07
N GLN A 634 -24.21 -13.71 18.90
CA GLN A 634 -24.26 -14.38 17.59
C GLN A 634 -22.96 -14.30 16.78
N ARG A 635 -21.95 -13.53 17.24
CA ARG A 635 -20.68 -13.30 16.55
C ARG A 635 -19.52 -13.54 17.51
N ILE A 636 -18.57 -14.37 17.09
CA ILE A 636 -17.31 -14.58 17.77
C ILE A 636 -16.14 -14.31 16.83
N THR A 637 -15.14 -13.59 17.35
CA THR A 637 -13.94 -13.20 16.61
C THR A 637 -12.72 -13.62 17.40
N PHE A 638 -11.83 -14.31 16.70
CA PHE A 638 -10.55 -14.77 17.17
C PHE A 638 -9.44 -14.01 16.47
N TYR A 639 -8.32 -13.78 17.17
CA TYR A 639 -7.14 -13.18 16.58
C TYR A 639 -5.84 -13.85 17.06
N ASN A 640 -4.78 -13.73 16.29
CA ASN A 640 -3.41 -14.05 16.72
C ASN A 640 -2.45 -13.03 16.10
N THR A 641 -1.47 -12.58 16.88
CA THR A 641 -0.32 -11.83 16.39
C THR A 641 0.93 -12.69 16.52
N GLY A 642 1.74 -12.72 15.47
CA GLY A 642 2.89 -13.61 15.41
C GLY A 642 3.97 -13.10 14.47
N ASN A 643 5.10 -13.80 14.49
CA ASN A 643 6.23 -13.57 13.61
C ASN A 643 6.49 -14.86 12.84
N ILE A 644 6.59 -14.76 11.51
CA ILE A 644 6.83 -15.92 10.63
C ILE A 644 8.04 -15.67 9.75
N ARG A 645 8.87 -16.69 9.54
CA ARG A 645 10.01 -16.60 8.63
C ARG A 645 9.66 -17.06 7.21
N ALA A 646 10.55 -16.76 6.27
CA ALA A 646 10.45 -17.34 4.94
C ALA A 646 10.60 -18.87 5.01
N GLU A 647 9.77 -19.61 4.27
CA GLU A 647 9.66 -21.07 4.38
C GLU A 647 9.29 -21.58 5.78
N GLU A 648 8.52 -20.80 6.53
CA GLU A 648 7.82 -21.24 7.73
C GLU A 648 6.31 -21.19 7.51
N GLY A 649 5.56 -22.10 8.11
CA GLY A 649 4.11 -22.17 8.04
C GLY A 649 3.51 -22.43 9.41
N HIS A 650 2.47 -21.69 9.77
CA HIS A 650 1.77 -21.79 11.06
C HIS A 650 0.33 -22.25 10.83
N ILE A 651 -0.12 -23.25 11.60
CA ILE A 651 -1.49 -23.79 11.54
C ILE A 651 -2.28 -23.40 12.79
N TYR A 652 -3.52 -22.99 12.56
CA TYR A 652 -4.54 -22.66 13.55
C TYR A 652 -5.77 -23.51 13.33
N SER A 653 -6.44 -23.89 14.42
CA SER A 653 -7.64 -24.74 14.37
C SER A 653 -8.76 -24.13 15.19
N LEU A 654 -9.97 -24.21 14.65
CA LEU A 654 -11.19 -23.73 15.28
C LEU A 654 -12.20 -24.87 15.33
N LYS A 655 -12.56 -25.31 16.54
CA LYS A 655 -13.58 -26.33 16.77
C LYS A 655 -14.98 -25.74 16.74
N ILE A 656 -15.92 -26.47 16.15
CA ILE A 656 -17.32 -26.09 15.98
C ILE A 656 -18.21 -27.03 16.82
N PRO A 657 -18.96 -26.48 17.79
CA PRO A 657 -19.87 -27.25 18.63
C PRO A 657 -20.87 -28.10 17.83
N GLU A 658 -21.16 -29.31 18.31
CA GLU A 658 -22.05 -30.26 17.64
C GLU A 658 -23.46 -29.69 17.38
N PHE A 659 -24.01 -28.92 18.31
CA PHE A 659 -25.37 -28.37 18.16
C PHE A 659 -25.50 -27.41 16.97
N LEU A 660 -24.41 -26.72 16.58
CA LEU A 660 -24.40 -25.83 15.40
C LEU A 660 -24.34 -26.59 14.07
N ARG A 661 -24.01 -27.88 14.11
CA ARG A 661 -23.84 -28.72 12.92
C ARG A 661 -25.03 -29.67 12.72
N SER A 662 -26.08 -29.51 13.53
CA SER A 662 -27.26 -30.36 13.49
C SER A 662 -28.02 -30.22 12.16
N PRO A 663 -28.37 -31.33 11.48
CA PRO A 663 -29.19 -31.30 10.27
C PRO A 663 -30.61 -30.75 10.46
N ALA A 664 -31.07 -30.62 11.72
CA ALA A 664 -32.40 -30.09 12.02
C ALA A 664 -32.50 -28.56 11.85
N GLU A 665 -31.36 -27.87 11.76
CA GLU A 665 -31.27 -26.41 11.73
C GLU A 665 -30.60 -25.95 10.42
N GLU A 666 -31.16 -24.91 9.79
CA GLU A 666 -30.65 -24.34 8.52
C GLU A 666 -30.27 -22.86 8.69
N TYR A 667 -29.30 -22.59 9.57
CA TYR A 667 -28.77 -21.24 9.76
C TYR A 667 -27.75 -20.89 8.68
N ASP A 668 -27.71 -19.61 8.31
CA ASP A 668 -26.67 -19.04 7.46
C ASP A 668 -25.50 -18.61 8.33
N ILE A 669 -24.37 -19.30 8.17
CA ILE A 669 -23.14 -19.08 8.93
C ILE A 669 -22.16 -18.34 8.05
N LEU A 670 -21.81 -17.12 8.45
CA LEU A 670 -20.76 -16.35 7.85
C LEU A 670 -19.42 -16.66 8.52
N ILE A 671 -18.42 -16.94 7.70
CA ILE A 671 -17.02 -17.07 8.12
C ILE A 671 -16.21 -16.01 7.39
N GLU A 672 -15.50 -15.16 8.14
CA GLU A 672 -14.64 -14.10 7.61
C GLU A 672 -13.21 -14.31 8.11
N VAL A 673 -12.22 -14.22 7.23
CA VAL A 673 -10.80 -14.40 7.56
C VAL A 673 -10.01 -13.23 7.00
N THR A 674 -9.23 -12.57 7.86
CA THR A 674 -8.31 -11.50 7.47
C THR A 674 -6.91 -11.81 7.96
N VAL A 675 -5.93 -11.72 7.06
CA VAL A 675 -4.50 -11.75 7.40
C VAL A 675 -3.88 -10.43 7.02
N SER A 676 -3.08 -9.85 7.90
CA SER A 676 -2.29 -8.67 7.53
C SER A 676 -0.86 -8.78 8.00
N TYR A 677 0.07 -8.24 7.23
CA TYR A 677 1.49 -8.27 7.56
C TYR A 677 2.21 -7.06 6.96
N THR A 678 3.42 -6.81 7.46
CA THR A 678 4.36 -5.86 6.87
C THR A 678 5.73 -6.52 6.73
N ALA A 679 6.49 -6.06 5.75
CA ALA A 679 7.83 -6.58 5.46
C ALA A 679 8.71 -5.42 4.96
N LYS A 680 10.03 -5.61 4.94
CA LYS A 680 10.91 -4.64 4.28
C LYS A 680 10.55 -4.50 2.81
N VAL A 681 10.79 -3.33 2.23
CA VAL A 681 10.37 -2.96 0.87
C VAL A 681 11.56 -2.59 -0.03
N ARG A 682 11.35 -2.65 -1.36
CA ARG A 682 12.32 -2.23 -2.38
C ARG A 682 11.63 -1.50 -3.50
N ARG A 683 11.91 -0.20 -3.66
CA ARG A 683 11.14 0.67 -4.57
C ARG A 683 11.40 0.36 -6.05
N THR A 684 12.58 -0.13 -6.40
CA THR A 684 13.00 -0.48 -7.78
C THR A 684 12.21 -1.64 -8.43
N ARG A 685 11.16 -2.13 -7.77
CA ARG A 685 10.39 -3.32 -8.12
C ARG A 685 9.01 -2.94 -8.65
N GLN A 686 8.47 -3.71 -9.59
CA GLN A 686 7.15 -3.47 -10.19
C GLN A 686 6.09 -4.55 -9.89
N LYS A 687 6.25 -5.32 -8.80
CA LYS A 687 5.20 -6.28 -8.33
C LYS A 687 5.19 -6.35 -6.81
N THR A 688 4.03 -6.62 -6.22
CA THR A 688 3.92 -6.79 -4.75
C THR A 688 4.95 -7.78 -4.20
N LYS A 689 5.07 -8.95 -4.84
CA LYS A 689 5.90 -10.05 -4.35
C LYS A 689 7.40 -9.80 -4.52
N SER A 690 7.80 -8.90 -5.42
CA SER A 690 9.20 -8.46 -5.56
C SER A 690 9.49 -7.21 -4.76
N TYR A 691 8.49 -6.34 -4.54
CA TYR A 691 8.56 -5.19 -3.65
C TYR A 691 8.85 -5.61 -2.20
N LEU A 692 8.14 -6.64 -1.72
CA LEU A 692 8.28 -7.16 -0.36
C LEU A 692 9.48 -8.11 -0.22
N SER A 693 10.26 -7.93 0.84
CA SER A 693 11.38 -8.81 1.24
C SER A 693 10.99 -10.27 1.39
N SER A 694 9.77 -10.51 1.84
CA SER A 694 9.06 -11.77 1.81
C SER A 694 7.56 -11.48 1.88
N TRP A 695 6.74 -12.40 1.37
CA TRP A 695 5.30 -12.23 1.32
C TRP A 695 4.59 -13.42 1.96
N LEU A 696 3.40 -13.16 2.50
CA LEU A 696 2.57 -14.17 3.15
C LEU A 696 1.33 -14.45 2.32
N ASP A 697 0.84 -15.68 2.41
CA ASP A 697 -0.54 -16.00 2.08
C ASP A 697 -1.17 -16.87 3.16
N TRP A 698 -2.48 -17.04 3.04
CA TRP A 698 -3.23 -17.97 3.87
C TRP A 698 -4.13 -18.90 3.06
N THR A 699 -4.33 -20.09 3.62
CA THR A 699 -5.22 -21.13 3.08
C THR A 699 -5.99 -21.79 4.21
N SER A 700 -7.13 -22.42 3.89
CA SER A 700 -7.93 -23.17 4.84
C SER A 700 -8.02 -24.65 4.46
N SER A 701 -8.41 -25.49 5.41
CA SER A 701 -8.82 -26.87 5.14
C SER A 701 -9.99 -26.91 4.15
N LYS A 702 -10.17 -28.01 3.44
CA LYS A 702 -11.42 -28.25 2.68
C LYS A 702 -12.55 -28.55 3.67
N VAL A 703 -13.80 -28.47 3.20
CA VAL A 703 -14.95 -28.76 4.05
C VAL A 703 -14.88 -30.23 4.48
N GLY A 704 -14.78 -30.48 5.79
CA GLY A 704 -14.66 -31.81 6.37
C GLY A 704 -13.27 -32.47 6.28
N GLU A 705 -12.24 -31.74 5.85
CA GLU A 705 -10.87 -32.26 5.86
C GLU A 705 -10.32 -32.31 7.28
N VAL A 706 -9.86 -33.50 7.69
CA VAL A 706 -9.31 -33.76 9.02
C VAL A 706 -7.98 -33.01 9.18
N PHE A 707 -7.72 -32.54 10.40
CA PHE A 707 -6.51 -31.80 10.77
C PHE A 707 -5.21 -32.41 10.23
N ASP A 708 -4.98 -33.72 10.40
CA ASP A 708 -3.73 -34.37 9.99
C ASP A 708 -3.52 -34.35 8.47
N GLU A 709 -4.58 -34.51 7.68
CA GLU A 709 -4.51 -34.44 6.21
C GLU A 709 -4.22 -33.01 5.74
N PHE A 710 -4.87 -32.02 6.36
CA PHE A 710 -4.62 -30.61 6.09
C PHE A 710 -3.18 -30.21 6.46
N LYS A 711 -2.71 -30.67 7.63
CA LYS A 711 -1.35 -30.46 8.13
C LYS A 711 -0.31 -30.99 7.14
N ASP A 712 -0.47 -32.22 6.65
CA ASP A 712 0.47 -32.85 5.72
C ASP A 712 0.39 -32.25 4.30
N TYR A 713 -0.76 -31.70 3.93
CA TYR A 713 -0.92 -30.92 2.71
C TYR A 713 -0.16 -29.58 2.78
N VAL A 714 -0.36 -28.81 3.86
CA VAL A 714 0.16 -27.46 4.00
C VAL A 714 1.64 -27.44 4.34
N LEU A 715 2.09 -28.33 5.21
CA LEU A 715 3.48 -28.40 5.67
C LEU A 715 4.16 -29.54 4.95
N LYS A 716 5.32 -29.28 4.34
CA LYS A 716 6.19 -30.27 3.70
C LYS A 716 7.04 -31.03 4.71
N GLU A 717 7.42 -30.38 5.79
CA GLU A 717 8.33 -30.91 6.80
C GLU A 717 7.95 -30.36 8.18
N ILE A 718 7.91 -31.24 9.19
CA ILE A 718 7.61 -30.90 10.59
C ILE A 718 8.65 -31.60 11.45
N GLU A 719 9.36 -30.88 12.31
CA GLU A 719 10.41 -31.46 13.18
C GLU A 719 11.47 -32.32 12.42
N ASN A 720 11.77 -31.96 11.16
CA ASN A 720 12.64 -32.68 10.22
C ASN A 720 12.06 -33.97 9.62
N GLU A 721 10.78 -34.26 9.84
CA GLU A 721 10.06 -35.35 9.20
C GLU A 721 9.29 -34.85 7.97
N VAL A 722 9.50 -35.49 6.82
CA VAL A 722 8.82 -35.14 5.57
C VAL A 722 7.41 -35.71 5.58
N THR A 723 6.42 -34.86 5.33
CA THR A 723 5.02 -35.25 5.25
C THR A 723 4.61 -35.63 3.82
N THR A 724 3.55 -36.42 3.70
CA THR A 724 2.95 -36.83 2.43
C THR A 724 1.44 -36.74 2.51
N TYR A 725 0.78 -36.34 1.43
CA TYR A 725 -0.68 -36.26 1.37
C TYR A 725 -1.20 -36.87 0.06
N ASP A 726 -2.44 -37.36 0.07
CA ASP A 726 -3.12 -37.86 -1.13
C ASP A 726 -3.74 -36.67 -1.89
N ARG A 727 -3.14 -36.36 -3.05
CA ARG A 727 -3.59 -35.25 -3.89
C ARG A 727 -4.94 -35.52 -4.55
N ASP A 728 -5.21 -36.74 -4.97
CA ASP A 728 -6.45 -37.07 -5.69
C ASP A 728 -7.63 -37.11 -4.73
N PHE A 729 -7.41 -37.66 -3.53
CA PHE A 729 -8.37 -37.60 -2.43
C PHE A 729 -8.73 -36.15 -2.08
N ARG A 730 -7.73 -35.31 -1.83
CA ARG A 730 -7.93 -33.89 -1.51
C ARG A 730 -8.65 -33.10 -2.61
N ASN A 731 -8.33 -33.37 -3.88
CA ASN A 731 -8.99 -32.71 -5.01
C ASN A 731 -10.46 -33.10 -5.18
N ALA A 732 -10.85 -34.29 -4.70
CA ALA A 732 -12.25 -34.74 -4.70
C ALA A 732 -13.09 -34.09 -3.60
N MET A 733 -12.48 -33.46 -2.60
CA MET A 733 -13.18 -32.80 -1.48
C MET A 733 -13.81 -31.47 -1.87
N SER A 734 -14.91 -31.13 -1.19
CA SER A 734 -15.61 -29.86 -1.36
C SER A 734 -14.75 -28.68 -0.90
N SER A 735 -14.67 -27.65 -1.75
CA SER A 735 -13.97 -26.41 -1.43
C SER A 735 -14.93 -25.39 -0.83
N TRP A 736 -14.42 -24.57 0.09
CA TRP A 736 -15.13 -23.36 0.51
C TRP A 736 -15.39 -22.44 -0.68
N ASN A 737 -16.57 -21.82 -0.69
CA ASN A 737 -16.92 -20.80 -1.67
C ASN A 737 -16.42 -19.41 -1.21
N TRP A 738 -15.09 -19.29 -1.07
CA TRP A 738 -14.43 -18.01 -0.81
C TRP A 738 -14.67 -17.05 -1.98
N LYS A 739 -15.00 -15.79 -1.69
CA LYS A 739 -15.42 -14.79 -2.67
C LYS A 739 -14.27 -14.23 -3.51
N ILE A 740 -13.16 -13.81 -2.89
CA ILE A 740 -12.05 -13.14 -3.59
C ILE A 740 -11.01 -14.15 -4.12
N LYS A 741 -10.67 -15.16 -3.31
CA LYS A 741 -9.67 -16.20 -3.58
C LYS A 741 -8.23 -15.69 -3.70
N SER A 742 -7.30 -16.66 -3.69
CA SER A 742 -5.86 -16.41 -3.78
C SER A 742 -5.34 -16.26 -5.21
N ASP A 743 -6.15 -16.57 -6.22
CA ASP A 743 -5.79 -16.37 -7.63
C ASP A 743 -6.83 -15.50 -8.33
N LYS A 744 -6.54 -15.07 -9.56
CA LYS A 744 -7.38 -14.13 -10.30
C LYS A 744 -8.66 -14.75 -10.89
N ARG A 745 -8.94 -16.03 -10.65
CA ARG A 745 -10.08 -16.76 -11.20
C ARG A 745 -11.09 -17.02 -10.09
N GLY A 746 -12.32 -16.56 -10.28
CA GLY A 746 -13.36 -16.73 -9.26
C GLY A 746 -14.59 -15.89 -9.51
N GLU A 747 -15.34 -15.64 -8.45
CA GLU A 747 -16.50 -14.75 -8.46
C GLU A 747 -16.07 -13.30 -8.73
N VAL A 748 -14.99 -12.86 -8.06
CA VAL A 748 -14.33 -11.58 -8.32
C VAL A 748 -13.19 -11.74 -9.34
N ASP A 749 -13.54 -11.93 -10.61
CA ASP A 749 -12.56 -12.16 -11.69
C ASP A 749 -11.55 -11.01 -11.82
N GLY A 750 -10.27 -11.36 -12.03
CA GLY A 750 -9.17 -10.40 -12.20
C GLY A 750 -8.54 -9.87 -10.92
N ILE A 751 -9.14 -10.09 -9.75
CA ILE A 751 -8.62 -9.67 -8.44
C ILE A 751 -8.10 -10.88 -7.66
N SER A 752 -6.99 -10.72 -6.95
CA SER A 752 -6.44 -11.74 -6.05
C SER A 752 -6.10 -11.12 -4.70
N ARG A 753 -6.53 -11.75 -3.61
CA ARG A 753 -6.18 -11.28 -2.25
C ARG A 753 -4.68 -11.31 -1.99
N THR A 754 -3.91 -12.17 -2.67
CA THR A 754 -2.45 -12.29 -2.45
C THR A 754 -1.62 -11.18 -3.11
N ASN A 755 -2.27 -10.27 -3.84
CA ASN A 755 -1.62 -9.05 -4.30
C ASN A 755 -1.55 -7.98 -3.21
N SER A 756 -2.35 -8.12 -2.14
CA SER A 756 -2.40 -7.20 -1.01
C SER A 756 -1.65 -7.76 0.21
N THR A 757 -1.22 -6.86 1.09
CA THR A 757 -0.60 -7.21 2.38
C THR A 757 -1.62 -7.36 3.50
N VAL A 758 -2.82 -6.80 3.32
CA VAL A 758 -4.05 -7.13 4.07
C VAL A 758 -4.98 -7.94 3.16
N GLN A 759 -5.29 -9.15 3.58
CA GLN A 759 -5.93 -10.19 2.76
C GLN A 759 -7.18 -10.68 3.49
N LYS A 760 -8.34 -10.14 3.11
CA LYS A 760 -9.63 -10.61 3.61
C LYS A 760 -10.34 -11.49 2.59
N ASP A 761 -11.04 -12.49 3.09
CA ASP A 761 -12.03 -13.26 2.33
C ASP A 761 -13.17 -13.72 3.24
N TRP A 762 -14.32 -14.03 2.65
CA TRP A 762 -15.49 -14.49 3.39
C TRP A 762 -16.27 -15.56 2.63
N THR A 763 -17.10 -16.30 3.34
CA THR A 763 -18.01 -17.29 2.76
C THR A 763 -19.23 -17.47 3.66
N ILE A 764 -20.38 -17.78 3.07
CA ILE A 764 -21.61 -18.10 3.77
C ILE A 764 -21.93 -19.56 3.48
N ILE A 765 -22.13 -20.35 4.54
CA ILE A 765 -22.41 -21.79 4.48
C ILE A 765 -23.62 -22.13 5.35
N LYS A 766 -24.35 -23.19 5.02
CA LYS A 766 -25.41 -23.69 5.89
C LYS A 766 -24.83 -24.38 7.12
N SER A 767 -25.47 -24.18 8.28
CA SER A 767 -25.07 -24.76 9.56
C SER A 767 -24.80 -26.27 9.52
N HIS A 768 -25.67 -27.04 8.85
CA HIS A 768 -25.53 -28.50 8.74
C HIS A 768 -24.38 -28.97 7.85
N GLU A 769 -23.76 -28.08 7.08
CA GLU A 769 -22.58 -28.37 6.24
C GLU A 769 -21.27 -28.00 6.95
N LEU A 770 -21.33 -27.38 8.15
CA LEU A 770 -20.14 -27.05 8.92
C LEU A 770 -19.40 -28.32 9.37
N PRO A 771 -18.06 -28.36 9.22
CA PRO A 771 -17.25 -29.44 9.76
C PRO A 771 -17.06 -29.31 11.27
N GLU A 772 -16.59 -30.38 11.93
CA GLU A 772 -16.21 -30.36 13.35
C GLU A 772 -15.08 -29.38 13.65
N ASP A 773 -14.13 -29.25 12.74
CA ASP A 773 -13.01 -28.33 12.83
C ASP A 773 -12.76 -27.59 11.51
N ILE A 774 -12.34 -26.34 11.63
CA ILE A 774 -11.88 -25.51 10.51
C ILE A 774 -10.43 -25.13 10.78
N ASN A 775 -9.55 -25.47 9.84
CA ASN A 775 -8.13 -25.24 9.98
C ASN A 775 -7.66 -24.15 9.02
N PHE A 776 -6.78 -23.28 9.49
CA PHE A 776 -6.18 -22.19 8.72
C PHE A 776 -4.67 -22.31 8.78
N ALA A 777 -4.01 -21.95 7.70
CA ALA A 777 -2.56 -21.90 7.64
C ALA A 777 -2.05 -20.60 7.04
N ILE A 778 -1.08 -19.99 7.72
CA ILE A 778 -0.28 -18.87 7.21
C ILE A 778 1.03 -19.44 6.68
N ARG A 779 1.47 -19.01 5.50
CA ARG A 779 2.71 -19.50 4.88
C ARG A 779 3.62 -18.35 4.50
N GLY A 780 4.86 -18.41 4.97
CA GLY A 780 5.94 -17.52 4.59
C GLY A 780 6.55 -17.93 3.27
N HIS A 781 6.46 -17.06 2.27
CA HIS A 781 7.13 -17.25 0.99
C HIS A 781 8.46 -16.50 0.97
N LYS A 782 9.38 -17.07 0.21
CA LYS A 782 10.68 -16.50 -0.08
C LYS A 782 10.55 -15.25 -0.97
N GLY A 783 11.05 -14.09 -0.52
CA GLY A 783 11.27 -12.89 -1.35
C GLY A 783 12.77 -12.56 -1.48
N TRP A 784 13.19 -11.31 -1.63
CA TRP A 784 14.63 -11.01 -1.86
C TRP A 784 15.51 -10.99 -0.59
N ASP A 785 14.93 -11.08 0.61
CA ASP A 785 15.70 -11.06 1.86
C ASP A 785 16.27 -12.43 2.22
N LYS A 786 17.61 -12.55 2.17
CA LYS A 786 18.34 -13.78 2.48
C LYS A 786 18.65 -13.96 3.97
N SER A 787 18.34 -12.97 4.80
CA SER A 787 18.65 -13.00 6.23
C SER A 787 17.68 -13.85 7.05
N ASN A 788 16.62 -14.38 6.42
CA ASN A 788 15.55 -15.14 7.07
C ASN A 788 14.88 -14.34 8.19
N SER A 789 14.64 -13.05 7.94
CA SER A 789 13.98 -12.15 8.87
C SER A 789 12.58 -12.65 9.24
N GLU A 790 12.21 -12.42 10.49
CA GLU A 790 10.84 -12.56 10.94
C GLU A 790 9.96 -11.46 10.35
N ILE A 791 8.76 -11.85 9.93
CA ILE A 791 7.72 -11.01 9.34
C ILE A 791 6.57 -10.96 10.35
N PRO A 792 6.27 -9.79 10.94
CA PRO A 792 5.12 -9.65 11.83
C PRO A 792 3.84 -9.78 11.03
N TYR A 793 2.87 -10.54 11.55
CA TYR A 793 1.54 -10.68 10.97
C TYR A 793 0.46 -10.73 12.04
N SER A 794 -0.78 -10.52 11.60
CA SER A 794 -1.99 -10.83 12.33
C SER A 794 -2.86 -11.78 11.51
N LEU A 795 -3.56 -12.67 12.20
CA LEU A 795 -4.67 -13.47 11.68
C LEU A 795 -5.91 -13.10 12.50
N VAL A 796 -7.02 -12.83 11.83
CA VAL A 796 -8.33 -12.59 12.45
C VAL A 796 -9.36 -13.48 11.76
N VAL A 797 -10.17 -14.20 12.54
CA VAL A 797 -11.26 -15.06 12.04
C VAL A 797 -12.52 -14.77 12.81
N SER A 798 -13.63 -14.52 12.11
CA SER A 798 -14.94 -14.34 12.71
C SER A 798 -15.91 -15.40 12.22
N ILE A 799 -16.75 -15.90 13.12
CA ILE A 799 -17.94 -16.72 12.83
C ILE A 799 -19.16 -15.96 13.31
N GLU A 800 -20.18 -15.85 12.45
CA GLU A 800 -21.42 -15.15 12.74
C GLU A 800 -22.64 -15.86 12.17
N ILE A 801 -23.72 -15.90 12.93
CA ILE A 801 -25.03 -16.34 12.43
C ILE A 801 -25.79 -15.14 11.86
N LEU A 802 -26.22 -15.23 10.60
CA LEU A 802 -26.88 -14.11 9.91
C LEU A 802 -28.40 -14.06 10.10
N ASN A 803 -29.05 -15.21 10.25
CA ASN A 803 -30.52 -15.35 10.12
C ASN A 803 -31.20 -15.92 11.37
N SER A 804 -30.54 -15.90 12.54
CA SER A 804 -31.08 -16.41 13.80
C SER A 804 -30.47 -15.69 15.01
N ASN A 805 -31.15 -15.77 16.16
CA ASN A 805 -30.70 -15.24 17.45
C ASN A 805 -30.02 -16.30 18.32
N LEU A 806 -29.56 -17.40 17.73
CA LEU A 806 -28.87 -18.45 18.46
C LEU A 806 -27.53 -17.94 19.00
N GLU A 807 -27.35 -18.03 20.31
CA GLU A 807 -26.12 -17.61 20.97
C GLU A 807 -25.00 -18.65 20.74
N ILE A 808 -23.91 -18.24 20.09
CA ILE A 808 -22.78 -19.12 19.75
C ILE A 808 -21.49 -18.77 20.46
N TYR A 809 -21.37 -17.56 20.99
CA TYR A 809 -20.12 -17.06 21.54
C TYR A 809 -19.58 -17.97 22.67
N GLU A 810 -20.37 -18.17 23.72
CA GLU A 810 -19.93 -18.97 24.87
C GLU A 810 -19.71 -20.44 24.49
N ALA A 811 -20.55 -20.98 23.62
CA ALA A 811 -20.45 -22.38 23.24
C ALA A 811 -19.17 -22.65 22.41
N ILE A 812 -18.85 -21.78 21.46
CA ILE A 812 -17.60 -21.88 20.69
C ILE A 812 -16.39 -21.60 21.60
N ARG A 813 -16.47 -20.64 22.52
CA ARG A 813 -15.39 -20.36 23.49
C ARG A 813 -15.06 -21.59 24.35
N ILE A 814 -16.08 -22.25 24.89
CA ILE A 814 -15.94 -23.45 25.73
C ILE A 814 -15.37 -24.61 24.92
N GLU A 815 -15.89 -24.86 23.71
CA GLU A 815 -15.42 -25.93 22.83
C GLU A 815 -13.94 -25.79 22.46
N ASN A 816 -13.45 -24.55 22.36
CA ASN A 816 -12.06 -24.24 22.06
C ASN A 816 -11.19 -24.06 23.31
N GLU A 817 -11.71 -24.35 24.50
CA GLU A 817 -10.97 -24.34 25.78
C GLU A 817 -10.31 -22.99 26.10
N ILE A 818 -10.93 -21.87 25.70
CA ILE A 818 -10.36 -20.53 25.93
C ILE A 818 -10.85 -19.96 27.26
N GLU A 819 -9.91 -19.80 28.19
CA GLU A 819 -10.15 -19.09 29.45
C GLU A 819 -10.12 -17.57 29.24
N LEU A 820 -11.08 -16.86 29.83
CA LEU A 820 -11.05 -15.40 29.86
C LEU A 820 -10.17 -14.93 31.03
N PRO A 821 -9.35 -13.88 30.84
CA PRO A 821 -8.58 -13.30 31.94
C PRO A 821 -9.53 -12.84 33.05
N VAL A 822 -9.27 -13.28 34.29
CA VAL A 822 -10.07 -13.01 35.50
C VAL A 822 -9.89 -11.57 35.99
#